data_AF-W5YM46-F1
#
_entry.id   AF-W5YM46-F1
#
_cell.length_a   1.000
_cell.length_b   1.000
_cell.length_c   1.000
_cell.angle_alpha   90.00
_cell.angle_beta   90.00
_cell.angle_gamma   90.00
#
_symmetry.space_group_name_H-M   'P 1'
#
loop_
_entity.id
_entity.type
_entity.pdbx_description
1 polymer ?
#
loop_
_entity_poly.entity_id
_entity_poly.type
_entity_poly.pdbx_seq_one_letter_code
_entity_poly.pdbx_strand_id
1 'polypeptide(L)'
;MVFGGNEGAYFKTPVGPIEDQRNTITSKVDALTAGGNTPLSESLFQAMRYYQGEDVFIRSTDENDADSNPKTVDGVAANGSFISPIKFSCQPNYAVVLTDGVPTSDTNHEETIEGVVGSCSGNCLDEIADHMFTEDMIPSAKDPSDQFPGQQKVSTYTVGFKTDQTLLSDTARKGGGQYLLADNASELTTALQKVLDDVRARSTTYVAPGIAVNTFDRLNHLNMLYYALFQSDKGAIWDGNLKRYKLTIQKDDTTGEAKAVIVDVNDNAAIDEATGFFKETARSWWSPAADGPNVREGGAASQLPEATSNRKVFSNLSSNRSDLSHSSNALVTNNNNLTGADFGNSAMSSAELAEIINWTRGVDVKDKDGDSETTDARKFLADPLHSVPQLIIYDATSTPQDISIFYGDNQGYIHGVDGANGASHFSFIPRELLKNQPTMMNSTDQSSKVYGMDGSLVTWVKDADRDGVIGSSNDDFARIYGGMRRGGKSYYALDVTDRTSPKLLWKITGGVANSDFEELAQTWSKPVKTKVDINGKLYEVLIFSGGYDTNQDSVDVRTEDSSGRALYVVDAETGNRLWWAGPAGSGADLELADMKYSIPASPKVLDVNGDGLADQVYVGDMEGRFCDLISIIRIGCRILPPPAA
;
A
#
# COMPACT_ATOMS: atom_id res chain seq x y z
N MET A 1 -4.88 -21.21 24.81
CA MET A 1 -4.63 -22.38 25.69
C MET A 1 -4.70 -21.91 27.14
N VAL A 2 -4.71 -22.81 28.12
CA VAL A 2 -4.57 -22.45 29.56
C VAL A 2 -3.60 -23.42 30.23
N PHE A 3 -2.88 -22.96 31.25
CA PHE A 3 -1.93 -23.77 32.01
C PHE A 3 -2.59 -25.00 32.66
N GLY A 4 -1.87 -26.13 32.62
CA GLY A 4 -2.30 -27.47 33.03
C GLY A 4 -2.14 -27.78 34.51
N GLY A 5 -2.10 -26.78 35.37
CA GLY A 5 -1.82 -27.00 36.79
C GLY A 5 -0.31 -27.15 37.02
N ASN A 6 0.21 -28.38 36.96
CA ASN A 6 1.62 -28.65 37.25
C ASN A 6 2.51 -28.82 36.01
N GLU A 7 1.93 -29.05 34.82
CA GLU A 7 2.67 -29.34 33.58
C GLU A 7 1.94 -28.71 32.37
N GLY A 8 2.69 -28.00 31.52
CA GLY A 8 2.28 -27.46 30.22
C GLY A 8 0.95 -26.68 30.15
N ALA A 9 0.35 -26.67 28.96
CA ALA A 9 -0.93 -26.02 28.71
C ALA A 9 -1.81 -26.80 27.74
N TYR A 10 -3.11 -26.80 27.98
CA TYR A 10 -4.06 -27.52 27.14
C TYR A 10 -4.98 -26.56 26.36
N PHE A 11 -5.42 -27.02 25.20
CA PHE A 11 -6.33 -26.27 24.34
C PHE A 11 -7.75 -26.29 24.91
N LYS A 12 -8.42 -25.14 24.91
CA LYS A 12 -9.86 -25.02 25.25
C LYS A 12 -10.73 -24.95 24.01
N THR A 13 -10.17 -24.47 22.91
CA THR A 13 -10.78 -24.31 21.58
C THR A 13 -9.70 -24.49 20.51
N PRO A 14 -10.02 -25.07 19.34
CA PRO A 14 -9.14 -25.03 18.18
C PRO A 14 -9.06 -23.61 17.60
N VAL A 15 -8.09 -23.35 16.73
CA VAL A 15 -8.03 -22.12 15.94
C VAL A 15 -9.02 -22.22 14.78
N GLY A 16 -9.89 -21.23 14.62
CA GLY A 16 -10.88 -21.17 13.54
C GLY A 16 -11.38 -19.74 13.28
N PRO A 17 -12.26 -19.55 12.26
CA PRO A 17 -12.83 -18.25 11.96
C PRO A 17 -13.53 -17.65 13.19
N ILE A 18 -13.19 -16.39 13.51
CA ILE A 18 -13.71 -15.74 14.70
C ILE A 18 -15.24 -15.54 14.64
N GLU A 19 -15.80 -15.40 13.44
CA GLU A 19 -17.25 -15.27 13.22
C GLU A 19 -18.02 -16.48 13.75
N ASP A 20 -17.44 -17.68 13.59
CA ASP A 20 -18.07 -18.94 14.02
C ASP A 20 -17.79 -19.24 15.50
N GLN A 21 -16.63 -18.86 16.00
CA GLN A 21 -16.14 -19.30 17.31
C GLN A 21 -16.23 -18.26 18.43
N ARG A 22 -16.56 -16.98 18.14
CA ARG A 22 -16.58 -15.88 19.12
C ARG A 22 -17.29 -16.25 20.42
N ASN A 23 -18.55 -16.70 20.33
CA ASN A 23 -19.34 -17.03 21.51
C ASN A 23 -18.73 -18.20 22.31
N THR A 24 -18.16 -19.18 21.62
CA THR A 24 -17.50 -20.33 22.25
C THR A 24 -16.25 -19.88 22.99
N ILE A 25 -15.42 -19.04 22.38
CA ILE A 25 -14.23 -18.48 23.01
C ILE A 25 -14.61 -17.66 24.24
N THR A 26 -15.57 -16.75 24.12
CA THR A 26 -16.06 -15.93 25.26
C THR A 26 -16.52 -16.82 26.41
N SER A 27 -17.38 -17.81 26.16
CA SER A 27 -17.84 -18.73 27.21
C SER A 27 -16.71 -19.54 27.85
N LYS A 28 -15.67 -19.93 27.09
CA LYS A 28 -14.51 -20.65 27.65
C LYS A 28 -13.62 -19.73 28.48
N VAL A 29 -13.47 -18.46 28.08
CA VAL A 29 -12.73 -17.43 28.84
C VAL A 29 -13.46 -17.11 30.14
N ASP A 30 -14.79 -16.92 30.09
CA ASP A 30 -15.61 -16.64 31.29
C ASP A 30 -15.59 -17.79 32.31
N ALA A 31 -15.32 -19.02 31.84
CA ALA A 31 -15.22 -20.21 32.66
C ALA A 31 -13.79 -20.49 33.19
N LEU A 32 -12.82 -19.62 32.92
CA LEU A 32 -11.45 -19.80 33.43
C LEU A 32 -11.42 -19.55 34.94
N THR A 33 -10.75 -20.45 35.65
CA THR A 33 -10.48 -20.35 37.08
C THR A 33 -8.98 -20.28 37.30
N ALA A 34 -8.52 -19.39 38.19
CA ALA A 34 -7.12 -19.33 38.58
C ALA A 34 -6.76 -20.57 39.43
N GLY A 35 -5.67 -21.25 39.08
CA GLY A 35 -5.15 -22.40 39.80
C GLY A 35 -3.95 -23.00 39.06
N GLY A 36 -3.02 -23.58 39.81
CA GLY A 36 -1.80 -24.20 39.27
C GLY A 36 -0.51 -23.40 39.44
N ASN A 37 0.53 -23.90 38.80
CA ASN A 37 1.85 -23.29 38.60
C ASN A 37 1.90 -22.60 37.21
N THR A 38 3.08 -22.13 36.83
CA THR A 38 3.33 -21.31 35.63
C THR A 38 4.29 -22.00 34.67
N PRO A 39 3.87 -23.06 33.94
CA PRO A 39 4.73 -23.81 33.02
C PRO A 39 4.84 -23.13 31.64
N LEU A 40 5.57 -22.00 31.56
CA LEU A 40 5.60 -21.16 30.36
C LEU A 40 6.23 -21.86 29.15
N SER A 41 7.40 -22.48 29.31
CA SER A 41 8.15 -23.05 28.19
C SER A 41 7.48 -24.32 27.67
N GLU A 42 6.99 -25.18 28.55
CA GLU A 42 6.19 -26.34 28.18
C GLU A 42 4.91 -25.93 27.41
N SER A 43 4.27 -24.84 27.84
CA SER A 43 3.07 -24.30 27.19
C SER A 43 3.34 -23.79 25.78
N LEU A 44 4.41 -22.99 25.61
CA LEU A 44 4.78 -22.47 24.30
C LEU A 44 5.29 -23.58 23.38
N PHE A 45 6.05 -24.54 23.90
CA PHE A 45 6.50 -25.71 23.15
C PHE A 45 5.33 -26.56 22.65
N GLN A 46 4.28 -26.73 23.47
CA GLN A 46 3.06 -27.39 23.03
C GLN A 46 2.32 -26.60 21.93
N ALA A 47 2.32 -25.27 21.99
CA ALA A 47 1.78 -24.44 20.92
C ALA A 47 2.59 -24.56 19.62
N MET A 48 3.93 -24.59 19.71
CA MET A 48 4.82 -24.85 18.57
C MET A 48 4.47 -26.17 17.88
N ARG A 49 4.35 -27.25 18.64
CA ARG A 49 3.98 -28.58 18.11
C ARG A 49 2.59 -28.60 17.49
N TYR A 50 1.66 -27.78 17.99
CA TYR A 50 0.34 -27.59 17.37
C TYR A 50 0.45 -26.92 15.99
N TYR A 51 1.28 -25.89 15.85
CA TYR A 51 1.57 -25.30 14.52
C TYR A 51 2.25 -26.28 13.57
N GLN A 52 3.14 -27.13 14.09
CA GLN A 52 3.86 -28.14 13.29
C GLN A 52 3.03 -29.38 12.95
N GLY A 53 1.81 -29.52 13.50
CA GLY A 53 1.00 -30.74 13.36
C GLY A 53 1.67 -31.99 13.95
N GLU A 54 2.52 -31.81 14.98
CA GLU A 54 3.26 -32.87 15.64
C GLU A 54 2.38 -33.70 16.61
N ASP A 55 2.95 -34.78 17.13
CA ASP A 55 2.29 -35.54 18.20
C ASP A 55 1.98 -34.67 19.43
N VAL A 56 0.83 -34.95 20.06
CA VAL A 56 0.39 -34.24 21.26
C VAL A 56 1.39 -34.51 22.39
N PHE A 57 2.07 -33.44 22.83
CA PHE A 57 3.14 -33.49 23.83
C PHE A 57 2.61 -33.75 25.26
N ILE A 58 1.88 -32.78 25.83
CA ILE A 58 1.25 -32.94 27.15
C ILE A 58 -0.24 -33.17 26.94
N ARG A 59 -0.73 -34.31 27.45
CA ARG A 59 -2.12 -34.73 27.32
C ARG A 59 -2.86 -34.37 28.60
N SER A 60 -4.02 -33.71 28.52
CA SER A 60 -4.79 -33.34 29.70
C SER A 60 -5.05 -34.55 30.59
N THR A 61 -4.52 -34.54 31.81
CA THR A 61 -5.22 -35.12 32.95
C THR A 61 -5.96 -33.96 33.60
N ASP A 62 -7.26 -33.87 33.36
CA ASP A 62 -8.10 -32.97 34.14
C ASP A 62 -7.78 -33.25 35.62
N GLU A 63 -7.51 -32.20 36.42
CA GLU A 63 -7.12 -32.29 37.84
C GLU A 63 -8.14 -33.04 38.74
N ASN A 64 -9.16 -33.72 38.19
CA ASN A 64 -10.10 -34.58 38.92
C ASN A 64 -10.64 -35.79 38.14
N ASP A 65 -10.08 -36.20 36.98
CA ASP A 65 -10.62 -37.35 36.24
C ASP A 65 -9.70 -38.59 36.37
N ALA A 66 -10.21 -39.62 37.04
CA ALA A 66 -9.56 -40.92 37.23
C ALA A 66 -9.65 -41.82 35.97
N ASP A 67 -10.12 -41.27 34.84
CA ASP A 67 -10.27 -42.00 33.59
C ASP A 67 -9.04 -41.82 32.69
N SER A 68 -8.41 -42.94 32.33
CA SER A 68 -7.13 -43.04 31.61
C SER A 68 -7.17 -42.63 30.13
N ASN A 69 -8.16 -41.84 29.70
CA ASN A 69 -8.32 -41.45 28.30
C ASN A 69 -8.17 -39.92 28.14
N PRO A 70 -7.06 -39.44 27.55
CA PRO A 70 -6.80 -38.01 27.44
C PRO A 70 -7.81 -37.34 26.49
N LYS A 71 -8.58 -36.38 27.01
CA LYS A 71 -9.57 -35.62 26.22
C LYS A 71 -8.89 -34.48 25.49
N THR A 72 -8.50 -34.69 24.24
CA THR A 72 -8.20 -33.58 23.33
C THR A 72 -9.51 -32.92 22.89
N VAL A 73 -9.55 -31.59 22.83
CA VAL A 73 -10.73 -30.88 22.31
C VAL A 73 -10.95 -31.25 20.84
N ASP A 74 -12.19 -31.55 20.47
CA ASP A 74 -12.56 -31.86 19.09
C ASP A 74 -12.08 -30.75 18.14
N GLY A 75 -11.36 -31.15 17.08
CA GLY A 75 -10.77 -30.25 16.10
C GLY A 75 -9.36 -29.74 16.44
N VAL A 76 -8.80 -30.07 17.60
CA VAL A 76 -7.39 -29.73 17.95
C VAL A 76 -6.41 -30.83 17.54
N ALA A 77 -6.81 -32.09 17.70
CA ALA A 77 -5.97 -33.24 17.40
C ALA A 77 -6.80 -34.39 16.82
N ALA A 78 -6.18 -35.22 15.99
CA ALA A 78 -6.75 -36.45 15.46
C ALA A 78 -5.70 -37.56 15.51
N ASN A 79 -6.10 -38.76 15.95
CA ASN A 79 -5.23 -39.94 16.04
C ASN A 79 -3.92 -39.74 16.84
N GLY A 80 -3.90 -38.82 17.81
CA GLY A 80 -2.74 -38.57 18.67
C GLY A 80 -1.79 -37.47 18.18
N SER A 81 -2.04 -36.88 17.00
CA SER A 81 -1.27 -35.75 16.46
C SER A 81 -2.14 -34.51 16.30
N PHE A 82 -1.53 -33.33 16.40
CA PHE A 82 -2.21 -32.05 16.25
C PHE A 82 -2.66 -31.81 14.80
N ILE A 83 -3.81 -31.15 14.65
CA ILE A 83 -4.27 -30.63 13.37
C ILE A 83 -3.71 -29.22 13.24
N SER A 84 -2.71 -29.02 12.38
CA SER A 84 -2.09 -27.70 12.21
C SER A 84 -3.14 -26.66 11.77
N PRO A 85 -3.15 -25.46 12.36
CA PRO A 85 -3.99 -24.36 11.93
C PRO A 85 -3.49 -23.67 10.66
N ILE A 86 -2.31 -24.03 10.15
CA ILE A 86 -1.70 -23.42 8.97
C ILE A 86 -2.34 -24.04 7.72
N LYS A 87 -3.01 -23.22 6.92
CA LYS A 87 -3.76 -23.65 5.71
C LYS A 87 -3.24 -23.05 4.41
N PHE A 88 -2.39 -22.03 4.48
CA PHE A 88 -1.82 -21.34 3.32
C PHE A 88 -0.33 -21.04 3.52
N SER A 89 0.45 -21.03 2.43
CA SER A 89 1.91 -20.83 2.42
C SER A 89 2.37 -19.48 2.99
N CYS A 90 1.53 -18.44 2.85
CA CYS A 90 1.79 -17.08 3.38
C CYS A 90 0.85 -16.71 4.53
N GLN A 91 0.29 -17.70 5.24
CA GLN A 91 -0.60 -17.42 6.38
C GLN A 91 0.24 -16.84 7.53
N PRO A 92 -0.05 -15.60 7.99
CA PRO A 92 0.63 -15.07 9.16
C PRO A 92 0.12 -15.79 10.43
N ASN A 93 1.03 -16.26 11.27
CA ASN A 93 0.72 -17.00 12.49
C ASN A 93 1.28 -16.30 13.73
N TYR A 94 0.54 -16.38 14.83
CA TYR A 94 0.84 -15.60 16.03
C TYR A 94 0.55 -16.38 17.31
N ALA A 95 1.46 -16.29 18.27
CA ALA A 95 1.29 -16.77 19.63
C ALA A 95 1.27 -15.59 20.61
N VAL A 96 0.35 -15.58 21.56
CA VAL A 96 0.28 -14.56 22.62
C VAL A 96 0.37 -15.26 23.96
N VAL A 97 1.45 -15.01 24.69
CA VAL A 97 1.69 -15.55 26.03
C VAL A 97 1.31 -14.48 27.05
N LEU A 98 0.22 -14.71 27.79
CA LEU A 98 -0.22 -13.87 28.90
C LEU A 98 0.07 -14.59 30.21
N THR A 99 0.82 -13.95 31.11
CA THR A 99 1.18 -14.52 32.42
C THR A 99 1.20 -13.45 33.51
N ASP A 100 0.88 -13.83 34.75
CA ASP A 100 0.99 -12.99 35.94
C ASP A 100 2.19 -13.35 36.84
N GLY A 101 2.98 -14.35 36.45
CA GLY A 101 4.06 -14.89 37.27
C GLY A 101 5.27 -15.37 36.48
N VAL A 102 6.36 -15.60 37.21
CA VAL A 102 7.60 -16.23 36.70
C VAL A 102 7.40 -17.74 36.50
N PRO A 103 8.18 -18.40 35.63
CA PRO A 103 8.09 -19.84 35.45
C PRO A 103 8.19 -20.61 36.76
N THR A 104 7.25 -21.53 36.99
CA THR A 104 7.24 -22.45 38.15
C THR A 104 6.79 -23.83 37.70
N SER A 105 7.45 -24.89 38.21
CA SER A 105 7.24 -26.28 37.77
C SER A 105 7.41 -26.47 36.25
N ASP A 106 8.50 -25.90 35.70
CA ASP A 106 8.71 -25.74 34.24
C ASP A 106 10.14 -26.16 33.83
N THR A 107 10.63 -27.26 34.42
CA THR A 107 12.00 -27.79 34.21
C THR A 107 11.99 -29.27 33.82
N ASN A 108 10.81 -29.88 33.72
CA ASN A 108 10.66 -31.33 33.73
C ASN A 108 10.92 -31.94 32.35
N HIS A 109 10.91 -31.08 31.33
CA HIS A 109 11.00 -31.42 29.92
C HIS A 109 12.13 -30.69 29.17
N GLU A 110 13.05 -30.04 29.90
CA GLU A 110 14.15 -29.25 29.34
C GLU A 110 14.95 -30.04 28.29
N GLU A 111 15.37 -31.28 28.59
CA GLU A 111 16.11 -32.12 27.63
C GLU A 111 15.32 -32.40 26.33
N THR A 112 13.99 -32.50 26.40
CA THR A 112 13.15 -32.74 25.21
C THR A 112 13.04 -31.48 24.37
N ILE A 113 12.91 -30.32 25.03
CA ILE A 113 12.85 -29.01 24.37
C ILE A 113 14.20 -28.73 23.70
N GLU A 114 15.30 -28.93 24.43
CA GLU A 114 16.67 -28.73 23.91
C GLU A 114 16.99 -29.61 22.70
N GLY A 115 16.44 -30.82 22.67
CA GLY A 115 16.55 -31.72 21.52
C GLY A 115 15.94 -31.16 20.23
N VAL A 116 15.06 -30.16 20.31
CA VAL A 116 14.40 -29.52 19.16
C VAL A 116 14.93 -28.11 18.91
N VAL A 117 15.01 -27.27 19.94
CA VAL A 117 15.36 -25.85 19.79
C VAL A 117 16.85 -25.55 19.98
N GLY A 118 17.65 -26.55 20.39
CA GLY A 118 19.05 -26.37 20.74
C GLY A 118 19.26 -26.03 22.22
N SER A 119 20.46 -25.59 22.58
CA SER A 119 20.80 -25.35 24.00
C SER A 119 19.99 -24.18 24.57
N CYS A 120 19.36 -24.38 25.72
CA CYS A 120 18.59 -23.32 26.37
C CYS A 120 19.43 -22.47 27.30
N SER A 121 19.07 -21.18 27.44
CA SER A 121 19.65 -20.30 28.44
C SER A 121 18.63 -20.00 29.54
N GLY A 122 18.40 -20.97 30.42
CA GLY A 122 17.43 -20.84 31.51
C GLY A 122 16.17 -21.66 31.24
N ASN A 123 15.02 -21.01 31.05
CA ASN A 123 13.73 -21.69 30.96
C ASN A 123 13.35 -22.17 29.54
N CYS A 124 14.21 -21.98 28.53
CA CYS A 124 13.95 -22.28 27.10
C CYS A 124 12.84 -21.45 26.41
N LEU A 125 12.08 -20.63 27.13
CA LEU A 125 10.91 -19.95 26.58
C LEU A 125 11.25 -19.07 25.36
N ASP A 126 12.33 -18.32 25.47
CA ASP A 126 12.81 -17.40 24.44
C ASP A 126 13.49 -18.13 23.29
N GLU A 127 14.17 -19.26 23.53
CA GLU A 127 14.68 -20.16 22.48
C GLU A 127 13.54 -20.81 21.67
N ILE A 128 12.44 -21.21 22.32
CA ILE A 128 11.25 -21.74 21.61
C ILE A 128 10.65 -20.66 20.72
N ALA A 129 10.51 -19.43 21.24
CA ALA A 129 10.00 -18.31 20.46
C ALA A 129 10.91 -17.97 19.27
N ASP A 130 12.23 -18.01 19.46
CA ASP A 130 13.22 -17.84 18.39
C ASP A 130 13.06 -18.91 17.31
N HIS A 131 12.95 -20.19 17.70
CA HIS A 131 12.76 -21.30 16.79
C HIS A 131 11.45 -21.15 15.99
N MET A 132 10.36 -20.79 16.67
CA MET A 132 9.06 -20.51 16.04
C MET A 132 9.11 -19.38 15.00
N PHE A 133 10.03 -18.42 15.16
CA PHE A 133 10.15 -17.25 14.29
C PHE A 133 11.22 -17.40 13.19
N THR A 134 12.26 -18.19 13.42
CA THR A 134 13.40 -18.34 12.50
C THR A 134 13.30 -19.60 11.64
N GLU A 135 12.78 -20.69 12.20
CA GLU A 135 12.63 -21.97 11.52
C GLU A 135 11.24 -22.13 10.91
N ASP A 136 11.14 -23.09 9.99
CA ASP A 136 9.89 -23.41 9.31
C ASP A 136 9.03 -24.35 10.16
N MET A 137 7.79 -23.94 10.47
CA MET A 137 6.86 -24.79 11.22
C MET A 137 6.30 -25.94 10.39
N ILE A 138 6.35 -25.91 9.05
CA ILE A 138 6.00 -27.07 8.21
C ILE A 138 7.18 -27.38 7.29
N PRO A 139 8.27 -27.96 7.82
CA PRO A 139 9.46 -28.18 7.04
C PRO A 139 9.18 -29.09 5.83
N SER A 140 9.90 -28.87 4.74
CA SER A 140 9.76 -29.63 3.46
C SER A 140 9.69 -31.17 3.61
N ALA A 141 10.33 -31.75 4.63
CA ALA A 141 10.24 -33.18 4.94
C ALA A 141 8.80 -33.65 5.28
N LYS A 142 7.96 -32.72 5.76
CA LYS A 142 6.54 -32.92 6.12
C LYS A 142 5.57 -32.39 5.08
N ASP A 143 6.05 -31.64 4.09
CA ASP A 143 5.29 -31.22 2.92
C ASP A 143 5.93 -31.73 1.61
N PRO A 144 5.88 -33.04 1.35
CA PRO A 144 6.45 -33.62 0.14
C PRO A 144 5.73 -33.18 -1.14
N SER A 145 4.59 -32.49 -1.02
CA SER A 145 3.80 -31.96 -2.13
C SER A 145 4.05 -30.47 -2.43
N ASP A 146 4.89 -29.80 -1.62
CA ASP A 146 5.19 -28.36 -1.74
C ASP A 146 3.92 -27.49 -1.79
N GLN A 147 2.95 -27.82 -0.94
CA GLN A 147 1.73 -27.02 -0.74
C GLN A 147 1.99 -25.73 0.05
N PHE A 148 3.06 -25.70 0.83
CA PHE A 148 3.46 -24.61 1.70
C PHE A 148 4.89 -24.12 1.38
N PRO A 149 5.14 -23.60 0.16
CA PRO A 149 6.46 -23.08 -0.19
C PRO A 149 6.88 -21.92 0.72
N GLY A 150 8.16 -21.88 1.09
CA GLY A 150 8.73 -20.89 2.01
C GLY A 150 8.69 -21.34 3.47
N GLN A 151 8.98 -20.43 4.41
CA GLN A 151 8.98 -20.72 5.85
C GLN A 151 7.67 -20.28 6.49
N GLN A 152 6.96 -21.17 7.16
CA GLN A 152 5.78 -20.81 7.96
C GLN A 152 6.21 -20.45 9.37
N LYS A 153 6.29 -19.14 9.63
CA LYS A 153 6.75 -18.58 10.90
C LYS A 153 5.58 -18.24 11.84
N VAL A 154 5.87 -18.23 13.14
CA VAL A 154 4.94 -17.78 14.18
C VAL A 154 5.58 -16.65 14.98
N SER A 155 4.99 -15.45 14.95
CA SER A 155 5.47 -14.35 15.80
C SER A 155 4.89 -14.45 17.21
N THR A 156 5.73 -14.30 18.23
CA THR A 156 5.36 -14.48 19.64
C THR A 156 5.32 -13.15 20.38
N TYR A 157 4.16 -12.81 20.94
CA TYR A 157 3.96 -11.65 21.81
C TYR A 157 3.87 -12.11 23.25
N THR A 158 4.37 -11.29 24.17
CA THR A 158 4.28 -11.57 25.61
C THR A 158 3.58 -10.42 26.32
N VAL A 159 2.70 -10.76 27.26
CA VAL A 159 2.01 -9.81 28.12
C VAL A 159 2.27 -10.18 29.57
N GLY A 160 3.01 -9.33 30.27
CA GLY A 160 3.25 -9.44 31.71
C GLY A 160 2.14 -8.73 32.48
N PHE A 161 1.26 -9.50 33.12
CA PHE A 161 0.19 -8.95 33.94
C PHE A 161 0.67 -8.76 35.39
N LYS A 162 0.88 -7.53 35.85
CA LYS A 162 1.50 -7.20 37.14
C LYS A 162 2.89 -7.81 37.36
N THR A 163 3.59 -8.14 36.27
CA THR A 163 4.92 -8.72 36.32
C THR A 163 5.77 -8.17 35.17
N ASP A 164 6.98 -7.72 35.51
CA ASP A 164 7.99 -7.27 34.56
C ASP A 164 9.17 -8.26 34.58
N GLN A 165 9.41 -8.94 33.46
CA GLN A 165 10.35 -10.06 33.38
C GLN A 165 11.22 -9.95 32.14
N THR A 166 12.53 -9.98 32.33
CA THR A 166 13.51 -10.03 31.23
C THR A 166 13.27 -11.23 30.31
N LEU A 167 12.89 -12.38 30.86
CA LEU A 167 12.55 -13.57 30.08
C LEU A 167 11.42 -13.30 29.06
N LEU A 168 10.35 -12.61 29.47
CA LEU A 168 9.22 -12.28 28.59
C LEU A 168 9.62 -11.25 27.52
N SER A 169 10.45 -10.29 27.89
CA SER A 169 11.01 -9.30 26.98
C SER A 169 11.89 -9.97 25.91
N ASP A 170 12.80 -10.86 26.33
CA ASP A 170 13.66 -11.61 25.43
C ASP A 170 12.87 -12.57 24.54
N THR A 171 11.85 -13.22 25.08
CA THR A 171 10.93 -14.10 24.34
C THR A 171 10.23 -13.35 23.23
N ALA A 172 9.62 -12.19 23.52
CA ALA A 172 8.95 -11.40 22.48
C ALA A 172 9.93 -10.89 21.43
N ARG A 173 11.11 -10.43 21.85
CA ARG A 173 12.15 -9.92 20.95
C ARG A 173 12.66 -10.99 20.00
N LYS A 174 13.05 -12.17 20.50
CA LYS A 174 13.52 -13.29 19.68
C LYS A 174 12.38 -13.87 18.82
N GLY A 175 11.17 -13.93 19.37
CA GLY A 175 9.96 -14.36 18.67
C GLY A 175 9.38 -13.35 17.67
N GLY A 176 10.06 -12.24 17.40
CA GLY A 176 9.62 -11.23 16.43
C GLY A 176 8.31 -10.52 16.79
N GLY A 177 7.88 -10.53 18.05
CA GLY A 177 6.71 -9.82 18.56
C GLY A 177 7.06 -8.66 19.49
N GLN A 178 6.10 -8.26 20.32
CA GLN A 178 6.26 -7.17 21.29
C GLN A 178 6.01 -7.65 22.72
N TYR A 179 6.78 -7.09 23.66
CA TYR A 179 6.55 -7.25 25.09
C TYR A 179 5.69 -6.11 25.61
N LEU A 180 4.59 -6.46 26.27
CA LEU A 180 3.61 -5.51 26.79
C LEU A 180 3.38 -5.76 28.28
N LEU A 181 3.15 -4.67 29.01
CA LEU A 181 2.85 -4.69 30.45
C LEU A 181 1.41 -4.26 30.68
N ALA A 182 0.78 -4.86 31.69
CA ALA A 182 -0.55 -4.46 32.14
C ALA A 182 -0.73 -4.72 33.63
N ASP A 183 -1.18 -3.71 34.40
CA ASP A 183 -1.42 -3.86 35.84
C ASP A 183 -2.90 -4.00 36.20
N ASN A 184 -3.79 -3.77 35.24
CA ASN A 184 -5.23 -3.81 35.43
C ASN A 184 -5.98 -4.21 34.14
N ALA A 185 -7.29 -4.42 34.26
CA ALA A 185 -8.13 -4.86 33.15
C ALA A 185 -8.16 -3.88 31.96
N SER A 186 -8.07 -2.57 32.22
CA SER A 186 -8.03 -1.56 31.17
C SER A 186 -6.73 -1.65 30.39
N GLU A 187 -5.60 -1.71 31.07
CA GLU A 187 -4.28 -1.84 30.44
C GLU A 187 -4.11 -3.18 29.72
N LEU A 188 -4.66 -4.27 30.27
CA LEU A 188 -4.66 -5.57 29.59
C LEU A 188 -5.47 -5.53 28.30
N THR A 189 -6.61 -4.82 28.31
CA THR A 189 -7.40 -4.59 27.09
C THR A 189 -6.59 -3.82 26.05
N THR A 190 -5.90 -2.75 26.45
CA THR A 190 -5.02 -1.98 25.57
C THR A 190 -3.85 -2.82 25.05
N ALA A 191 -3.23 -3.65 25.88
CA ALA A 191 -2.14 -4.53 25.48
C ALA A 191 -2.61 -5.54 24.42
N LEU A 192 -3.74 -6.22 24.64
CA LEU A 192 -4.30 -7.16 23.67
C LEU A 192 -4.74 -6.47 22.36
N GLN A 193 -5.24 -5.23 22.42
CA GLN A 193 -5.52 -4.42 21.24
C GLN A 193 -4.25 -4.16 20.43
N LYS A 194 -3.18 -3.68 21.08
CA LYS A 194 -1.87 -3.44 20.43
C LYS A 194 -1.33 -4.67 19.71
N VAL A 195 -1.44 -5.85 20.34
CA VAL A 195 -1.06 -7.12 19.70
C VAL A 195 -1.89 -7.36 18.43
N LEU A 196 -3.21 -7.23 18.52
CA LEU A 196 -4.10 -7.44 17.37
C LEU A 196 -3.88 -6.43 16.25
N ASP A 197 -3.46 -5.20 16.57
CA ASP A 197 -3.16 -4.17 15.59
C ASP A 197 -1.84 -4.45 14.87
N ASP A 198 -0.78 -4.81 15.60
CA ASP A 198 0.52 -5.20 15.01
C ASP A 198 0.38 -6.44 14.12
N VAL A 199 -0.40 -7.44 14.56
CA VAL A 199 -0.76 -8.63 13.78
C VAL A 199 -1.37 -8.26 12.43
N ARG A 200 -2.26 -7.27 12.38
CA ARG A 200 -2.95 -6.87 11.14
C ARG A 200 -2.08 -6.00 10.24
N ALA A 201 -1.19 -5.21 10.82
CA ALA A 201 -0.35 -4.29 10.07
C ALA A 201 0.66 -5.02 9.17
N ARG A 202 1.16 -6.21 9.53
CA ARG A 202 2.28 -6.89 8.84
C ARG A 202 2.01 -7.42 7.41
N SER A 203 0.85 -7.14 6.80
CA SER A 203 0.56 -7.51 5.40
C SER A 203 0.99 -6.39 4.45
N THR A 204 2.22 -6.45 3.92
CA THR A 204 2.70 -5.50 2.91
C THR A 204 2.20 -5.91 1.51
N THR A 205 1.79 -4.93 0.73
CA THR A 205 1.18 -5.14 -0.60
C THR A 205 1.88 -4.30 -1.66
N TYR A 206 2.06 -4.89 -2.84
CA TYR A 206 2.88 -4.31 -3.91
C TYR A 206 2.06 -3.61 -4.97
N VAL A 207 2.62 -2.53 -5.53
CA VAL A 207 2.20 -1.93 -6.80
C VAL A 207 3.25 -2.28 -7.86
N ALA A 208 2.84 -2.35 -9.12
CA ALA A 208 3.74 -2.62 -10.23
C ALA A 208 4.95 -1.64 -10.22
N PRO A 209 6.20 -2.13 -10.34
CA PRO A 209 7.36 -1.26 -10.35
C PRO A 209 7.37 -0.34 -11.57
N GLY A 210 7.84 0.89 -11.38
CA GLY A 210 8.20 1.80 -12.44
C GLY A 210 9.56 1.43 -13.03
N ILE A 211 9.63 1.26 -14.35
CA ILE A 211 10.87 1.05 -15.09
C ILE A 211 11.01 2.18 -16.10
N ALA A 212 12.15 2.87 -16.06
CA ALA A 212 12.48 3.83 -17.11
C ALA A 212 12.95 3.08 -18.36
N VAL A 213 12.17 3.21 -19.44
CA VAL A 213 12.67 2.93 -20.79
C VAL A 213 13.44 4.17 -21.22
N ASN A 214 14.64 4.00 -21.75
CA ASN A 214 15.37 5.15 -22.27
C ASN A 214 14.60 5.70 -23.48
N THR A 215 14.03 6.89 -23.34
CA THR A 215 13.21 7.54 -24.37
C THR A 215 14.04 7.97 -25.59
N PHE A 216 15.35 8.12 -25.41
CA PHE A 216 16.33 8.52 -26.41
C PHE A 216 16.99 7.31 -27.10
N ASP A 217 17.06 6.17 -26.41
CA ASP A 217 17.44 4.86 -26.96
C ASP A 217 16.43 3.78 -26.53
N ARG A 218 15.38 3.63 -27.34
CA ARG A 218 14.24 2.73 -27.05
C ARG A 218 14.59 1.24 -27.02
N LEU A 219 15.83 0.86 -27.38
CA LEU A 219 16.32 -0.52 -27.28
C LEU A 219 16.98 -0.81 -25.93
N ASN A 220 17.31 0.21 -25.14
CA ASN A 220 17.94 0.06 -23.83
C ASN A 220 16.99 0.45 -22.70
N HIS A 221 16.81 -0.46 -21.75
CA HIS A 221 16.14 -0.17 -20.48
C HIS A 221 17.20 0.16 -19.44
N LEU A 222 16.86 1.09 -18.54
CA LEU A 222 17.70 1.31 -17.38
C LEU A 222 17.56 0.13 -16.43
N ASN A 223 18.66 -0.21 -15.76
CA ASN A 223 18.70 -1.28 -14.80
C ASN A 223 18.28 -0.83 -13.39
N MET A 224 17.62 0.32 -13.27
CA MET A 224 17.11 0.86 -12.02
C MET A 224 15.60 0.62 -11.95
N LEU A 225 15.15 0.02 -10.85
CA LEU A 225 13.77 -0.34 -10.58
C LEU A 225 13.25 0.49 -9.41
N TYR A 226 12.07 1.10 -9.57
CA TYR A 226 11.46 1.95 -8.56
C TYR A 226 10.11 1.36 -8.14
N TYR A 227 10.02 0.94 -6.89
CA TYR A 227 8.85 0.27 -6.33
C TYR A 227 8.06 1.25 -5.48
N ALA A 228 6.83 1.51 -5.90
CA ALA A 228 5.80 2.09 -5.04
C ALA A 228 5.25 0.97 -4.14
N LEU A 229 5.37 1.17 -2.83
CA LEU A 229 4.95 0.21 -1.82
C LEU A 229 3.89 0.83 -0.93
N PHE A 230 2.96 0.00 -0.45
CA PHE A 230 2.02 0.43 0.58
C PHE A 230 1.69 -0.73 1.53
N GLN A 231 1.26 -0.36 2.72
CA GLN A 231 0.83 -1.28 3.75
C GLN A 231 -0.60 -0.94 4.12
N SER A 232 -1.53 -1.83 3.82
CA SER A 232 -2.93 -1.65 4.20
C SER A 232 -3.05 -1.63 5.72
N ASP A 233 -3.79 -0.66 6.26
CA ASP A 233 -4.01 -0.52 7.70
C ASP A 233 -5.47 -0.11 7.99
N LYS A 234 -5.83 0.10 9.26
CA LYS A 234 -7.09 0.77 9.61
C LYS A 234 -6.95 2.28 9.48
N GLY A 235 -8.09 2.96 9.46
CA GLY A 235 -8.14 4.41 9.47
C GLY A 235 -8.16 5.05 8.07
N ALA A 236 -8.11 6.38 8.08
CA ALA A 236 -8.27 7.22 6.90
C ALA A 236 -7.03 7.28 6.01
N ILE A 237 -5.86 6.89 6.49
CA ILE A 237 -4.58 7.05 5.80
C ILE A 237 -3.70 5.82 6.03
N TRP A 238 -3.05 5.31 4.98
CA TRP A 238 -2.17 4.14 5.05
C TRP A 238 -0.73 4.55 4.77
N ASP A 239 0.22 3.74 5.23
CA ASP A 239 1.63 3.97 4.99
C ASP A 239 2.01 3.58 3.55
N GLY A 240 2.80 4.44 2.92
CA GLY A 240 3.38 4.20 1.61
C GLY A 240 4.85 4.57 1.56
N ASN A 241 5.54 4.13 0.51
CA ASN A 241 6.94 4.47 0.26
C ASN A 241 7.31 4.29 -1.22
N LEU A 242 8.43 4.88 -1.62
CA LEU A 242 9.09 4.64 -2.90
C LEU A 242 10.51 4.12 -2.62
N LYS A 243 10.81 2.90 -3.07
CA LYS A 243 12.12 2.26 -2.89
C LYS A 243 12.80 2.02 -4.22
N ARG A 244 14.13 2.16 -4.25
CA ARG A 244 14.96 1.92 -5.44
C ARG A 244 15.81 0.67 -5.28
N TYR A 245 15.78 -0.18 -6.29
CA TYR A 245 16.64 -1.37 -6.44
C TYR A 245 17.25 -1.39 -7.84
N LYS A 246 18.11 -2.37 -8.11
CA LYS A 246 18.79 -2.53 -9.39
C LYS A 246 18.55 -3.92 -9.95
N LEU A 247 18.27 -4.01 -11.25
CA LEU A 247 18.28 -5.27 -11.98
C LEU A 247 19.70 -5.56 -12.46
N THR A 248 20.22 -6.75 -12.24
CA THR A 248 21.53 -7.14 -12.76
C THR A 248 21.48 -8.57 -13.28
N ILE A 249 22.46 -8.93 -14.12
CA ILE A 249 22.67 -10.30 -14.52
C ILE A 249 23.79 -10.86 -13.65
N GLN A 250 23.47 -11.82 -12.79
CA GLN A 250 24.44 -12.57 -11.99
C GLN A 250 24.56 -14.00 -12.52
N LYS A 251 25.72 -14.63 -12.33
CA LYS A 251 25.88 -16.04 -12.64
C LYS A 251 25.50 -16.84 -11.41
N ASP A 252 24.71 -17.88 -11.60
CA ASP A 252 24.46 -18.87 -10.57
C ASP A 252 25.76 -19.60 -10.25
N ASP A 253 26.17 -19.58 -8.97
CA ASP A 253 27.43 -20.19 -8.53
C ASP A 253 27.46 -21.73 -8.67
N THR A 254 26.29 -22.35 -8.78
CA THR A 254 26.11 -23.81 -8.88
C THR A 254 26.00 -24.26 -10.34
N THR A 255 25.21 -23.57 -11.16
CA THR A 255 24.94 -23.97 -12.56
C THR A 255 25.79 -23.21 -13.57
N GLY A 256 26.34 -22.06 -13.21
CA GLY A 256 27.08 -21.16 -14.11
C GLY A 256 26.18 -20.38 -15.07
N GLU A 257 24.86 -20.55 -15.01
CA GLU A 257 23.90 -19.89 -15.88
C GLU A 257 23.67 -18.42 -15.47
N ALA A 258 23.42 -17.57 -16.47
CA ALA A 258 23.15 -16.15 -16.25
C ALA A 258 21.68 -15.95 -15.87
N LYS A 259 21.42 -15.36 -14.69
CA LYS A 259 20.09 -15.07 -14.16
C LYS A 259 19.91 -13.58 -13.92
N ALA A 260 18.73 -13.06 -14.25
CA ALA A 260 18.32 -11.72 -13.88
C ALA A 260 17.96 -11.69 -12.39
N VAL A 261 18.66 -10.89 -11.61
CA VAL A 261 18.51 -10.77 -10.16
C VAL A 261 18.27 -9.31 -9.79
N ILE A 262 17.26 -9.07 -8.96
CA ILE A 262 17.04 -7.77 -8.35
C ILE A 262 17.94 -7.68 -7.12
N VAL A 263 18.78 -6.65 -7.07
CA VAL A 263 19.77 -6.47 -6.02
C VAL A 263 19.59 -5.16 -5.25
N ASP A 264 20.04 -5.22 -4.00
CA ASP A 264 20.08 -4.11 -3.06
C ASP A 264 21.27 -3.17 -3.36
N VAL A 265 21.45 -2.11 -2.55
CA VAL A 265 22.53 -1.12 -2.73
C VAL A 265 23.95 -1.72 -2.67
N ASN A 266 24.10 -2.90 -2.06
CA ASN A 266 25.37 -3.61 -1.92
C ASN A 266 25.53 -4.74 -2.96
N ASP A 267 24.69 -4.75 -3.99
CA ASP A 267 24.61 -5.80 -5.03
C ASP A 267 24.22 -7.21 -4.49
N ASN A 268 23.65 -7.30 -3.28
CA ASN A 268 23.09 -8.55 -2.75
C ASN A 268 21.69 -8.81 -3.31
N ALA A 269 21.31 -10.07 -3.55
CA ALA A 269 19.96 -10.42 -3.99
C ALA A 269 18.91 -9.92 -2.98
N ALA A 270 18.05 -9.01 -3.43
CA ALA A 270 17.07 -8.31 -2.60
C ALA A 270 15.74 -9.07 -2.46
N ILE A 271 15.45 -9.97 -3.40
CA ILE A 271 14.21 -10.76 -3.42
C ILE A 271 14.49 -12.17 -2.92
N ASP A 272 13.62 -12.67 -2.07
CA ASP A 272 13.57 -14.06 -1.65
C ASP A 272 12.92 -14.90 -2.76
N GLU A 273 13.61 -15.92 -3.26
CA GLU A 273 13.15 -16.69 -4.41
C GLU A 273 11.97 -17.62 -4.11
N ALA A 274 11.79 -18.03 -2.85
CA ALA A 274 10.70 -18.91 -2.45
C ALA A 274 9.39 -18.14 -2.32
N THR A 275 9.45 -16.91 -1.80
CA THR A 275 8.27 -16.10 -1.48
C THR A 275 7.99 -15.02 -2.52
N GLY A 276 9.00 -14.54 -3.24
CA GLY A 276 8.91 -13.39 -4.15
C GLY A 276 8.88 -12.03 -3.44
N PHE A 277 9.04 -11.98 -2.11
CA PHE A 277 9.08 -10.74 -1.32
C PHE A 277 10.51 -10.20 -1.15
N PHE A 278 10.65 -8.94 -0.74
CA PHE A 278 11.95 -8.43 -0.31
C PHE A 278 12.46 -9.17 0.92
N LYS A 279 13.74 -9.53 0.92
CA LYS A 279 14.42 -10.06 2.11
C LYS A 279 14.46 -8.99 3.19
N GLU A 280 14.32 -9.39 4.45
CA GLU A 280 14.47 -8.49 5.61
C GLU A 280 15.84 -7.80 5.64
N THR A 281 16.88 -8.48 5.16
CA THR A 281 18.24 -7.94 5.09
C THR A 281 18.47 -7.00 3.91
N ALA A 282 17.52 -6.87 2.98
CA ALA A 282 17.69 -6.04 1.80
C ALA A 282 17.69 -4.56 2.18
N ARG A 283 18.64 -3.81 1.60
CA ARG A 283 18.73 -2.35 1.77
C ARG A 283 18.49 -1.63 0.45
N SER A 284 17.37 -0.92 0.34
CA SER A 284 17.09 -0.10 -0.84
C SER A 284 18.06 1.09 -0.97
N TRP A 285 18.22 1.61 -2.19
CA TRP A 285 19.32 2.52 -2.56
C TRP A 285 19.41 3.81 -1.76
N TRP A 286 18.27 4.28 -1.26
CA TRP A 286 18.17 5.54 -0.53
C TRP A 286 18.13 5.33 0.98
N SER A 287 18.03 4.09 1.44
CA SER A 287 17.81 3.82 2.85
C SER A 287 19.10 3.95 3.65
N PRO A 288 19.05 4.51 4.87
CA PRO A 288 20.22 4.57 5.75
C PRO A 288 20.63 3.19 6.29
N ALA A 289 19.65 2.27 6.45
CA ALA A 289 19.82 0.92 6.94
C ALA A 289 18.99 -0.08 6.10
N ALA A 290 19.11 -1.38 6.40
CA ALA A 290 18.24 -2.40 5.80
C ALA A 290 16.79 -2.09 6.15
N ASP A 291 15.94 -2.08 5.12
CA ASP A 291 14.55 -1.66 5.20
C ASP A 291 13.60 -2.71 4.61
N GLY A 292 14.14 -3.72 3.91
CA GLY A 292 13.46 -4.92 3.45
C GLY A 292 12.02 -4.69 2.95
N PRO A 293 11.06 -5.53 3.38
CA PRO A 293 9.66 -5.36 3.04
C PRO A 293 8.96 -4.25 3.84
N ASN A 294 9.56 -3.71 4.92
CA ASN A 294 8.93 -2.72 5.78
C ASN A 294 8.71 -1.39 5.03
N VAL A 295 7.43 -1.00 4.87
CA VAL A 295 7.05 0.19 4.11
C VAL A 295 7.39 1.48 4.87
N ARG A 296 7.31 1.46 6.21
CA ARG A 296 7.55 2.65 7.06
C ARG A 296 9.02 3.06 7.11
N GLU A 297 9.93 2.16 6.75
CA GLU A 297 11.37 2.38 6.85
C GLU A 297 12.01 2.66 5.50
N GLY A 298 13.05 3.50 5.53
CA GLY A 298 13.90 3.74 4.37
C GLY A 298 13.20 4.44 3.21
N GLY A 299 13.67 4.17 1.98
CA GLY A 299 13.13 4.70 0.74
C GLY A 299 13.09 6.23 0.69
N ALA A 300 12.22 6.76 -0.14
CA ALA A 300 12.02 8.21 -0.30
C ALA A 300 11.46 8.86 0.98
N ALA A 301 10.72 8.12 1.81
CA ALA A 301 10.20 8.64 3.08
C ALA A 301 11.33 9.10 4.01
N SER A 302 12.42 8.31 4.09
CA SER A 302 13.62 8.66 4.87
C SER A 302 14.40 9.86 4.32
N GLN A 303 14.17 10.23 3.05
CA GLN A 303 14.85 11.35 2.37
C GLN A 303 14.07 12.66 2.45
N LEU A 304 12.91 12.68 3.12
CA LEU A 304 12.21 13.92 3.42
C LEU A 304 13.12 14.83 4.28
N PRO A 305 13.14 16.15 4.08
CA PRO A 305 13.98 17.06 4.88
C PRO A 305 13.69 17.00 6.39
N GLU A 306 14.71 17.10 7.24
CA GLU A 306 14.56 17.26 8.70
C GLU A 306 13.87 18.59 9.06
N ALA A 307 14.31 19.68 8.43
CA ALA A 307 13.67 20.97 8.61
C ALA A 307 12.44 21.05 7.69
N THR A 308 11.24 21.04 8.28
CA THR A 308 9.95 21.11 7.57
C THR A 308 9.80 22.40 6.74
N SER A 309 10.52 23.47 7.09
CA SER A 309 10.62 24.69 6.28
C SER A 309 11.22 24.42 4.88
N ASN A 310 12.07 23.40 4.73
CA ASN A 310 12.68 23.00 3.46
C ASN A 310 11.74 22.13 2.58
N ARG A 311 10.61 21.66 3.11
CA ARG A 311 9.62 20.89 2.32
C ARG A 311 8.90 21.80 1.32
N LYS A 312 9.06 21.51 0.03
CA LYS A 312 8.39 22.22 -1.07
C LYS A 312 7.01 21.63 -1.33
N VAL A 313 6.02 22.08 -0.54
CA VAL A 313 4.62 21.68 -0.69
C VAL A 313 3.81 22.81 -1.29
N PHE A 314 3.15 22.53 -2.42
CA PHE A 314 2.43 23.51 -3.21
C PHE A 314 0.97 23.11 -3.43
N SER A 315 0.09 24.09 -3.58
CA SER A 315 -1.30 23.90 -3.97
C SER A 315 -1.75 25.00 -4.93
N ASN A 316 -2.82 24.78 -5.69
CA ASN A 316 -3.33 25.73 -6.67
C ASN A 316 -4.23 26.81 -6.04
N LEU A 317 -3.66 27.55 -5.08
CA LEU A 317 -4.36 28.52 -4.22
C LEU A 317 -4.61 29.86 -4.91
N SER A 318 -3.61 30.34 -5.65
CA SER A 318 -3.67 31.66 -6.27
C SER A 318 -4.25 31.62 -7.68
N SER A 319 -4.69 32.78 -8.17
CA SER A 319 -5.10 32.95 -9.57
C SER A 319 -3.93 32.76 -10.53
N ASN A 320 -2.71 33.03 -10.08
CA ASN A 320 -1.48 32.77 -10.83
C ASN A 320 -1.10 31.28 -10.73
N ARG A 321 -1.77 30.45 -11.53
CA ARG A 321 -1.58 28.99 -11.59
C ARG A 321 -0.41 28.56 -12.48
N SER A 322 0.17 29.50 -13.24
CA SER A 322 1.27 29.21 -14.17
C SER A 322 2.63 29.03 -13.48
N ASP A 323 2.74 29.19 -12.16
CA ASP A 323 3.91 28.81 -11.36
C ASP A 323 3.44 28.35 -9.96
N LEU A 324 3.51 27.05 -9.70
CA LEU A 324 3.13 26.47 -8.40
C LEU A 324 4.17 26.73 -7.31
N SER A 325 5.42 27.04 -7.67
CA SER A 325 6.49 27.32 -6.71
C SER A 325 6.42 28.72 -6.10
N HIS A 326 5.62 29.61 -6.70
CA HIS A 326 5.38 30.95 -6.18
C HIS A 326 4.81 30.90 -4.75
N SER A 327 5.24 31.81 -3.88
CA SER A 327 4.88 31.82 -2.44
C SER A 327 3.38 31.89 -2.17
N SER A 328 2.59 32.44 -3.09
CA SER A 328 1.12 32.48 -3.03
C SER A 328 0.45 31.10 -3.12
N ASN A 329 1.17 30.10 -3.63
CA ASN A 329 0.75 28.71 -3.79
C ASN A 329 1.38 27.79 -2.71
N ALA A 330 2.29 28.31 -1.88
CA ALA A 330 2.98 27.53 -0.86
C ALA A 330 2.05 27.15 0.30
N LEU A 331 2.15 25.90 0.75
CA LEU A 331 1.42 25.42 1.92
C LEU A 331 2.18 25.78 3.21
N VAL A 332 2.00 27.01 3.68
CA VAL A 332 2.65 27.60 4.86
C VAL A 332 1.64 28.42 5.66
N THR A 333 1.84 28.49 6.98
CA THR A 333 0.91 29.15 7.92
C THR A 333 0.77 30.67 7.70
N ASN A 334 1.75 31.30 7.07
CA ASN A 334 1.72 32.73 6.73
C ASN A 334 1.17 33.04 5.33
N ASN A 335 0.68 32.05 4.58
CA ASN A 335 0.05 32.27 3.29
C ASN A 335 -1.44 32.63 3.45
N ASN A 336 -1.77 33.89 3.20
CA ASN A 336 -3.14 34.41 3.34
C ASN A 336 -4.16 33.86 2.32
N ASN A 337 -3.72 33.08 1.32
CA ASN A 337 -4.64 32.41 0.39
C ASN A 337 -5.23 31.10 0.96
N LEU A 338 -4.70 30.61 2.10
CA LEU A 338 -5.21 29.46 2.82
C LEU A 338 -6.23 29.90 3.86
N THR A 339 -7.38 29.24 3.87
CA THR A 339 -8.46 29.52 4.82
C THR A 339 -8.97 28.23 5.43
N GLY A 340 -9.65 28.32 6.58
CA GLY A 340 -10.31 27.16 7.18
C GLY A 340 -11.31 26.47 6.25
N ALA A 341 -11.92 27.22 5.32
CA ALA A 341 -12.84 26.67 4.32
C ALA A 341 -12.17 25.67 3.38
N ASP A 342 -10.87 25.85 3.07
CA ASP A 342 -10.10 24.93 2.24
C ASP A 342 -9.93 23.57 2.93
N PHE A 343 -9.92 23.57 4.27
CA PHE A 343 -9.88 22.38 5.12
C PHE A 343 -11.27 21.97 5.60
N GLY A 344 -12.35 22.44 4.97
CA GLY A 344 -13.71 22.01 5.24
C GLY A 344 -14.42 22.67 6.43
N ASN A 345 -13.81 23.66 7.10
CA ASN A 345 -14.45 24.41 8.19
C ASN A 345 -14.16 25.91 8.11
N SER A 346 -15.12 26.70 7.60
CA SER A 346 -14.99 28.16 7.49
C SER A 346 -14.88 28.90 8.85
N ALA A 347 -15.25 28.25 9.95
CA ALA A 347 -15.19 28.80 11.30
C ALA A 347 -13.96 28.30 12.10
N MET A 348 -13.02 27.62 11.46
CA MET A 348 -11.79 27.11 12.07
C MET A 348 -10.98 28.25 12.71
N SER A 349 -10.50 28.05 13.94
CA SER A 349 -9.64 29.03 14.60
C SER A 349 -8.28 29.13 13.93
N SER A 350 -7.59 30.27 14.10
CA SER A 350 -6.25 30.46 13.54
C SER A 350 -5.23 29.44 14.06
N ALA A 351 -5.41 28.94 15.30
CA ALA A 351 -4.54 27.93 15.89
C ALA A 351 -4.74 26.56 15.24
N GLU A 352 -6.00 26.11 15.08
CA GLU A 352 -6.33 24.87 14.38
C GLU A 352 -5.91 24.91 12.91
N LEU A 353 -6.08 26.05 12.24
CA LEU A 353 -5.64 26.24 10.86
C LEU A 353 -4.11 26.12 10.74
N ALA A 354 -3.36 26.70 11.67
CA ALA A 354 -1.91 26.58 11.69
C ALA A 354 -1.46 25.14 11.92
N GLU A 355 -2.10 24.42 12.87
CA GLU A 355 -1.84 23.01 13.16
C GLU A 355 -2.07 22.13 11.92
N ILE A 356 -3.22 22.24 11.26
CA ILE A 356 -3.52 21.40 10.09
C ILE A 356 -2.61 21.74 8.89
N ILE A 357 -2.25 23.01 8.68
CA ILE A 357 -1.30 23.38 7.63
C ILE A 357 0.07 22.76 7.90
N ASN A 358 0.55 22.82 9.14
CA ASN A 358 1.81 22.22 9.55
C ASN A 358 1.79 20.69 9.39
N TRP A 359 0.75 20.01 9.86
CA TRP A 359 0.59 18.56 9.69
C TRP A 359 0.54 18.15 8.22
N THR A 360 -0.20 18.89 7.41
CA THR A 360 -0.32 18.64 5.97
C THR A 360 1.05 18.78 5.30
N ARG A 361 1.84 19.82 5.65
CA ARG A 361 3.23 19.99 5.18
C ARG A 361 4.17 18.90 5.68
N GLY A 362 3.79 18.15 6.72
CA GLY A 362 4.53 17.03 7.28
C GLY A 362 5.36 17.37 8.51
N VAL A 363 4.88 18.31 9.34
CA VAL A 363 5.32 18.46 10.73
C VAL A 363 4.64 17.39 11.58
N ASP A 364 5.35 16.79 12.54
CA ASP A 364 4.77 15.79 13.44
C ASP A 364 3.97 16.41 14.60
N VAL A 365 2.89 17.12 14.30
CA VAL A 365 2.09 17.79 15.34
C VAL A 365 1.40 16.85 16.33
N LYS A 366 1.47 15.52 16.12
CA LYS A 366 0.81 14.49 16.92
C LYS A 366 1.79 13.57 17.66
N ASP A 367 3.10 13.83 17.62
CA ASP A 367 4.12 13.01 18.29
C ASP A 367 3.95 11.51 17.91
N LYS A 368 3.94 11.24 16.60
CA LYS A 368 3.65 9.91 16.06
C LYS A 368 4.76 8.92 16.38
N ASP A 369 6.00 9.37 16.51
CA ASP A 369 7.14 8.54 16.90
C ASP A 369 7.36 8.45 18.42
N GLY A 370 6.66 9.26 19.22
CA GLY A 370 6.62 9.17 20.68
C GLY A 370 7.87 9.73 21.35
N ASP A 371 8.62 10.60 20.69
CA ASP A 371 9.81 11.24 21.23
C ASP A 371 9.50 12.54 22.03
N SER A 372 8.22 12.91 22.10
CA SER A 372 7.69 14.13 22.76
C SER A 372 8.01 15.45 22.05
N GLU A 373 8.61 15.41 20.85
CA GLU A 373 8.72 16.55 19.95
C GLU A 373 7.50 16.59 19.01
N THR A 374 7.02 17.80 18.73
CA THR A 374 5.83 18.00 17.86
C THR A 374 6.07 19.00 16.73
N THR A 375 7.35 19.31 16.49
CA THR A 375 7.78 20.38 15.58
C THR A 375 8.78 19.91 14.53
N ASP A 376 9.25 18.68 14.68
CA ASP A 376 10.14 17.95 13.80
C ASP A 376 9.39 17.44 12.55
N ALA A 377 10.12 16.76 11.68
CA ALA A 377 9.60 16.28 10.41
C ALA A 377 9.03 14.87 10.51
N ARG A 378 7.73 14.78 10.25
CA ARG A 378 7.05 13.50 10.01
C ARG A 378 7.57 12.87 8.72
N LYS A 379 8.42 11.83 8.83
CA LYS A 379 9.00 11.04 7.72
C LYS A 379 7.99 10.08 7.09
N PHE A 380 6.85 10.64 6.68
CA PHE A 380 5.70 9.87 6.21
C PHE A 380 5.38 10.21 4.76
N LEU A 381 5.10 9.17 3.98
CA LEU A 381 4.47 9.21 2.67
C LEU A 381 3.23 8.31 2.74
N ALA A 382 2.13 8.72 2.11
CA ALA A 382 0.92 7.91 2.09
C ALA A 382 0.97 6.87 0.97
N ASP A 383 0.02 5.94 1.03
CA ASP A 383 -0.11 4.83 0.10
C ASP A 383 -0.31 5.27 -1.38
N PRO A 384 0.63 4.93 -2.29
CA PRO A 384 0.45 5.06 -3.73
C PRO A 384 -0.33 3.85 -4.29
N LEU A 385 -1.53 3.57 -3.77
CA LEU A 385 -2.28 2.31 -3.94
C LEU A 385 -2.44 1.87 -5.41
N HIS A 386 -2.79 2.77 -6.31
CA HIS A 386 -2.93 2.49 -7.75
C HIS A 386 -2.02 3.35 -8.64
N SER A 387 -1.19 4.19 -8.03
CA SER A 387 -0.32 5.10 -8.76
C SER A 387 1.01 4.43 -9.08
N VAL A 388 1.18 4.04 -10.35
CA VAL A 388 2.45 3.52 -10.85
C VAL A 388 3.45 4.66 -11.08
N PRO A 389 4.66 4.61 -10.48
CA PRO A 389 5.69 5.63 -10.69
C PRO A 389 6.04 5.83 -12.17
N GLN A 390 6.02 7.08 -12.62
CA GLN A 390 6.42 7.48 -13.96
C GLN A 390 7.80 8.13 -13.93
N LEU A 391 8.68 7.69 -14.82
CA LEU A 391 10.05 8.15 -14.88
C LEU A 391 10.25 9.07 -16.09
N ILE A 392 10.92 10.19 -15.88
CA ILE A 392 11.35 11.10 -16.94
C ILE A 392 12.85 11.28 -16.83
N ILE A 393 13.55 11.05 -17.93
CA ILE A 393 14.99 11.29 -18.07
C ILE A 393 15.17 12.74 -18.53
N TYR A 394 15.82 13.56 -17.71
CA TYR A 394 16.09 14.98 -18.00
C TYR A 394 17.45 15.20 -18.67
N ASP A 395 18.42 14.31 -18.45
CA ASP A 395 19.69 14.33 -19.15
C ASP A 395 20.16 12.89 -19.37
N ALA A 396 19.99 12.41 -20.59
CA ALA A 396 20.38 11.06 -20.99
C ALA A 396 21.89 10.91 -21.25
N THR A 397 22.61 12.04 -21.35
CA THR A 397 24.04 12.12 -21.63
C THR A 397 24.87 12.07 -20.35
N SER A 398 24.28 12.45 -19.22
CA SER A 398 24.89 12.34 -17.89
C SER A 398 25.09 10.89 -17.44
N THR A 399 26.06 10.67 -16.54
CA THR A 399 26.33 9.37 -15.93
C THR A 399 26.50 9.51 -14.40
N PRO A 400 25.59 8.94 -13.58
CA PRO A 400 24.34 8.29 -13.98
C PRO A 400 23.38 9.27 -14.66
N GLN A 401 22.44 8.75 -15.46
CA GLN A 401 21.43 9.57 -16.11
C GLN A 401 20.60 10.34 -15.08
N ASP A 402 20.29 11.61 -15.38
CA ASP A 402 19.45 12.48 -14.56
C ASP A 402 17.99 12.11 -14.75
N ILE A 403 17.34 11.63 -13.68
CA ILE A 403 16.00 11.05 -13.71
C ILE A 403 15.19 11.64 -12.58
N SER A 404 13.94 12.01 -12.87
CA SER A 404 12.93 12.27 -11.85
C SER A 404 11.78 11.27 -11.94
N ILE A 405 11.24 10.93 -10.78
CA ILE A 405 10.11 10.03 -10.61
C ILE A 405 8.90 10.85 -10.18
N PHE A 406 7.77 10.61 -10.83
CA PHE A 406 6.49 11.24 -10.53
C PHE A 406 5.43 10.19 -10.21
N TYR A 407 4.70 10.39 -9.11
CA TYR A 407 3.61 9.50 -8.69
C TYR A 407 2.65 10.25 -7.78
N GLY A 408 1.40 9.78 -7.73
CA GLY A 408 0.41 10.25 -6.80
C GLY A 408 0.28 9.37 -5.55
N ASP A 409 -0.27 9.93 -4.47
CA ASP A 409 -0.60 9.20 -3.24
C ASP A 409 -2.03 9.50 -2.73
N ASN A 410 -2.49 8.68 -1.80
CA ASN A 410 -3.83 8.84 -1.22
C ASN A 410 -3.96 9.93 -0.15
N GLN A 411 -2.85 10.52 0.34
CA GLN A 411 -2.97 11.77 1.10
C GLN A 411 -3.40 12.93 0.20
N GLY A 412 -3.16 12.82 -1.11
CA GLY A 412 -3.64 13.76 -2.12
C GLY A 412 -2.52 14.43 -2.91
N TYR A 413 -1.29 13.96 -2.79
CA TYR A 413 -0.15 14.57 -3.44
C TYR A 413 0.14 13.97 -4.81
N ILE A 414 0.67 14.78 -5.71
CA ILE A 414 1.58 14.35 -6.77
C ILE A 414 2.99 14.72 -6.31
N HIS A 415 3.86 13.73 -6.18
CA HIS A 415 5.26 13.89 -5.82
C HIS A 415 6.16 13.97 -7.05
N GLY A 416 7.20 14.79 -6.98
CA GLY A 416 8.37 14.72 -7.85
C GLY A 416 9.60 14.38 -7.01
N VAL A 417 10.28 13.27 -7.32
CA VAL A 417 11.39 12.72 -6.54
C VAL A 417 12.62 12.53 -7.43
N ASP A 418 13.79 12.85 -6.90
CA ASP A 418 15.08 12.65 -7.55
C ASP A 418 15.44 11.15 -7.60
N GLY A 419 15.75 10.64 -8.80
CA GLY A 419 16.04 9.23 -9.01
C GLY A 419 17.39 8.77 -8.48
N ALA A 420 18.34 9.68 -8.28
CA ALA A 420 19.66 9.36 -7.75
C ALA A 420 19.62 9.22 -6.23
N ASN A 421 19.03 10.18 -5.53
CA ASN A 421 19.12 10.28 -4.06
C ASN A 421 17.78 10.14 -3.32
N GLY A 422 16.64 10.10 -4.01
CA GLY A 422 15.32 9.93 -3.38
C GLY A 422 14.77 11.21 -2.74
N ALA A 423 15.46 12.35 -2.85
CA ALA A 423 15.00 13.61 -2.31
C ALA A 423 13.80 14.17 -3.09
N SER A 424 12.85 14.77 -2.37
CA SER A 424 11.70 15.42 -2.98
C SER A 424 12.11 16.70 -3.72
N HIS A 425 11.82 16.79 -5.02
CA HIS A 425 11.83 18.05 -5.76
C HIS A 425 10.63 18.93 -5.35
N PHE A 426 9.43 18.36 -5.28
CA PHE A 426 8.21 19.01 -4.80
C PHE A 426 7.12 18.00 -4.44
N SER A 427 6.08 18.47 -3.75
CA SER A 427 4.81 17.76 -3.58
C SER A 427 3.65 18.72 -3.86
N PHE A 428 2.79 18.39 -4.82
CA PHE A 428 1.64 19.20 -5.19
C PHE A 428 0.36 18.56 -4.68
N ILE A 429 -0.43 19.28 -3.87
CA ILE A 429 -1.77 18.86 -3.45
C ILE A 429 -2.82 19.75 -4.11
N PRO A 430 -3.75 19.19 -4.89
CA PRO A 430 -4.96 19.88 -5.31
C PRO A 430 -5.69 20.55 -4.14
N ARG A 431 -6.06 21.82 -4.32
CA ARG A 431 -6.82 22.59 -3.33
C ARG A 431 -8.10 21.87 -2.89
N GLU A 432 -8.75 21.12 -3.78
CA GLU A 432 -9.97 20.38 -3.47
C GLU A 432 -9.77 19.18 -2.53
N LEU A 433 -8.53 18.69 -2.38
CA LEU A 433 -8.16 17.60 -1.48
C LEU A 433 -7.68 18.09 -0.11
N LEU A 434 -7.51 19.40 0.09
CA LEU A 434 -7.17 19.97 1.40
C LEU A 434 -8.24 19.67 2.45
N LYS A 435 -9.52 19.59 2.03
CA LYS A 435 -10.64 19.22 2.90
C LYS A 435 -10.53 17.82 3.51
N ASN A 436 -9.71 16.95 2.93
CA ASN A 436 -9.50 15.58 3.43
C ASN A 436 -8.49 15.54 4.58
N GLN A 437 -7.60 16.54 4.68
CA GLN A 437 -6.48 16.52 5.62
C GLN A 437 -6.91 16.45 7.09
N PRO A 438 -7.96 17.16 7.57
CA PRO A 438 -8.38 17.05 8.97
C PRO A 438 -8.82 15.64 9.37
N THR A 439 -9.49 14.91 8.46
CA THR A 439 -9.91 13.51 8.71
C THR A 439 -8.71 12.57 8.78
N MET A 440 -7.70 12.79 7.93
CA MET A 440 -6.47 12.00 7.96
C MET A 440 -5.60 12.32 9.18
N MET A 441 -5.50 13.59 9.57
CA MET A 441 -4.75 14.02 10.77
C MET A 441 -5.33 13.42 12.04
N ASN A 442 -6.66 13.42 12.16
CA ASN A 442 -7.37 12.89 13.32
C ASN A 442 -7.86 11.45 13.08
N SER A 443 -7.20 10.72 12.17
CA SER A 443 -7.55 9.35 11.85
C SER A 443 -7.44 8.46 13.08
N THR A 444 -8.43 7.61 13.24
CA THR A 444 -8.47 6.52 14.23
C THR A 444 -8.74 5.20 13.51
N ASP A 445 -8.57 4.09 14.20
CA ASP A 445 -8.92 2.75 13.71
C ASP A 445 -10.36 2.59 13.20
N GLN A 446 -11.29 3.44 13.66
CA GLN A 446 -12.69 3.42 13.23
C GLN A 446 -12.94 4.29 11.99
N SER A 447 -11.93 5.05 11.56
CA SER A 447 -12.04 5.94 10.41
C SER A 447 -12.04 5.12 9.12
N SER A 448 -12.88 5.50 8.17
CA SER A 448 -12.87 4.89 6.83
C SER A 448 -11.71 5.45 6.01
N LYS A 449 -11.11 4.61 5.16
CA LYS A 449 -10.05 4.99 4.22
C LYS A 449 -10.48 6.18 3.36
N VAL A 450 -9.64 7.22 3.33
CA VAL A 450 -9.81 8.38 2.46
C VAL A 450 -8.87 8.23 1.26
N TYR A 451 -9.35 8.67 0.10
CA TYR A 451 -8.64 8.58 -1.18
C TYR A 451 -8.28 9.97 -1.70
N GLY A 452 -7.14 10.05 -2.38
CA GLY A 452 -6.53 11.30 -2.84
C GLY A 452 -6.16 11.24 -4.32
N MET A 453 -4.90 11.54 -4.63
CA MET A 453 -4.35 11.50 -5.98
C MET A 453 -3.87 10.08 -6.31
N ASP A 454 -4.80 9.15 -6.46
CA ASP A 454 -4.46 7.72 -6.59
C ASP A 454 -4.30 7.25 -8.05
N GLY A 455 -4.57 8.12 -9.03
CA GLY A 455 -4.48 7.77 -10.45
C GLY A 455 -3.04 7.64 -10.92
N SER A 456 -2.73 6.57 -11.65
CA SER A 456 -1.48 6.44 -12.39
C SER A 456 -1.28 7.62 -13.34
N LEU A 457 -0.10 8.26 -13.26
CA LEU A 457 0.24 9.39 -14.10
C LEU A 457 0.53 8.96 -15.55
N VAL A 458 0.40 9.92 -16.46
CA VAL A 458 0.74 9.82 -17.88
C VAL A 458 1.72 10.93 -18.20
N THR A 459 2.77 10.64 -18.95
CA THR A 459 3.80 11.61 -19.32
C THR A 459 3.67 12.04 -20.79
N TRP A 460 4.06 13.27 -21.09
CA TRP A 460 4.36 13.74 -22.44
C TRP A 460 5.65 14.54 -22.39
N VAL A 461 6.69 13.96 -22.97
CA VAL A 461 8.03 14.53 -23.02
C VAL A 461 8.36 14.86 -24.47
N LYS A 462 8.90 16.04 -24.70
CA LYS A 462 9.40 16.49 -26.00
C LYS A 462 10.80 17.03 -25.80
N ASP A 463 11.73 16.41 -26.52
CA ASP A 463 13.07 16.92 -26.80
C ASP A 463 13.05 17.38 -28.27
N ALA A 464 13.09 18.68 -28.48
CA ALA A 464 12.88 19.30 -29.78
C ALA A 464 14.14 19.27 -30.65
N ASP A 465 15.31 19.47 -30.04
CA ASP A 465 16.60 19.51 -30.75
C ASP A 465 17.33 18.15 -30.77
N ARG A 466 16.82 17.18 -29.99
CA ARG A 466 17.28 15.78 -29.92
C ARG A 466 18.68 15.66 -29.34
N ASP A 467 19.05 16.55 -28.42
CA ASP A 467 20.34 16.50 -27.74
C ASP A 467 20.36 15.52 -26.55
N GLY A 468 19.19 14.97 -26.15
CA GLY A 468 19.06 14.07 -25.01
C GLY A 468 18.90 14.77 -23.67
N VAL A 469 18.67 16.08 -23.65
CA VAL A 469 18.56 16.94 -22.47
C VAL A 469 17.24 17.71 -22.53
N ILE A 470 16.44 17.62 -21.48
CA ILE A 470 15.17 18.35 -21.39
C ILE A 470 15.41 19.72 -20.77
N GLY A 471 15.11 20.78 -21.53
CA GLY A 471 15.16 22.17 -21.08
C GLY A 471 16.41 22.92 -21.54
N SER A 472 17.23 22.33 -22.41
CA SER A 472 18.34 23.00 -23.12
C SER A 472 17.80 23.89 -24.25
N SER A 473 16.69 23.50 -24.89
CA SER A 473 15.94 24.30 -25.87
C SER A 473 14.63 24.85 -25.28
N ASN A 474 14.21 26.02 -25.79
CA ASN A 474 12.92 26.64 -25.40
C ASN A 474 11.70 25.81 -25.82
N ASP A 475 11.87 24.88 -26.77
CA ASP A 475 10.79 24.05 -27.31
C ASP A 475 10.69 22.67 -26.63
N ASP A 476 11.59 22.39 -25.68
CA ASP A 476 11.58 21.17 -24.87
C ASP A 476 10.58 21.29 -23.74
N PHE A 477 9.96 20.16 -23.38
CA PHE A 477 9.17 20.10 -22.18
C PHE A 477 9.03 18.68 -21.63
N ALA A 478 8.70 18.62 -20.34
CA ALA A 478 8.17 17.45 -19.68
C ALA A 478 6.85 17.80 -19.00
N ARG A 479 5.77 17.08 -19.34
CA ARG A 479 4.43 17.29 -18.79
C ARG A 479 3.88 15.99 -18.22
N ILE A 480 3.09 16.10 -17.16
CA ILE A 480 2.43 14.98 -16.50
C ILE A 480 0.94 15.23 -16.33
N TYR A 481 0.16 14.15 -16.44
CA TYR A 481 -1.30 14.16 -16.36
C TYR A 481 -1.78 13.11 -15.38
N GLY A 482 -2.72 13.46 -14.51
CA GLY A 482 -3.21 12.54 -13.47
C GLY A 482 -4.67 12.78 -13.10
N GLY A 483 -5.37 11.68 -12.84
CA GLY A 483 -6.69 11.66 -12.22
C GLY A 483 -6.62 11.27 -10.75
N MET A 484 -7.74 11.36 -10.04
CA MET A 484 -7.87 11.08 -8.61
C MET A 484 -8.46 9.70 -8.31
N ARG A 485 -8.96 8.95 -9.31
CA ARG A 485 -9.77 7.73 -9.09
C ARG A 485 -10.89 8.01 -8.08
N ARG A 486 -10.91 7.29 -6.96
CA ARG A 486 -11.90 7.44 -5.88
C ARG A 486 -11.74 8.74 -5.08
N GLY A 487 -10.59 9.43 -5.19
CA GLY A 487 -10.37 10.73 -4.55
C GLY A 487 -11.17 11.88 -5.16
N GLY A 488 -11.69 11.73 -6.38
CA GLY A 488 -12.61 12.71 -6.95
C GLY A 488 -12.76 12.69 -8.48
N LYS A 489 -13.32 13.79 -9.01
CA LYS A 489 -13.81 13.89 -10.40
C LYS A 489 -12.98 14.81 -11.31
N SER A 490 -11.73 15.08 -10.95
CA SER A 490 -10.88 16.06 -11.66
C SER A 490 -9.63 15.40 -12.25
N TYR A 491 -9.18 15.94 -13.39
CA TYR A 491 -7.86 15.68 -13.95
C TYR A 491 -6.99 16.93 -13.85
N TYR A 492 -5.69 16.71 -13.64
CA TYR A 492 -4.68 17.74 -13.50
C TYR A 492 -3.57 17.55 -14.53
N ALA A 493 -3.07 18.66 -15.07
CA ALA A 493 -1.90 18.69 -15.93
C ALA A 493 -0.83 19.61 -15.34
N LEU A 494 0.36 19.07 -15.12
CA LEU A 494 1.51 19.83 -14.66
C LEU A 494 2.59 19.88 -15.73
N ASP A 495 3.16 21.05 -15.95
CA ASP A 495 4.45 21.20 -16.59
C ASP A 495 5.53 21.02 -15.52
N VAL A 496 6.39 20.03 -15.73
CA VAL A 496 7.48 19.66 -14.84
C VAL A 496 8.84 19.81 -15.53
N THR A 497 8.91 20.60 -16.61
CA THR A 497 10.17 20.87 -17.33
C THR A 497 11.22 21.45 -16.38
N ASP A 498 10.82 22.40 -15.53
CA ASP A 498 11.60 22.77 -14.35
C ASP A 498 11.08 21.99 -13.13
N ARG A 499 11.89 21.03 -12.67
CA ARG A 499 11.59 20.16 -11.53
C ARG A 499 11.42 20.92 -10.23
N THR A 500 11.98 22.12 -10.12
CA THR A 500 11.93 22.95 -8.91
C THR A 500 10.84 24.02 -8.97
N SER A 501 10.33 24.31 -10.17
CA SER A 501 9.29 25.31 -10.45
C SER A 501 8.18 24.73 -11.34
N PRO A 502 7.42 23.72 -10.85
CA PRO A 502 6.36 23.11 -11.64
C PRO A 502 5.22 24.11 -11.88
N LYS A 503 4.50 23.94 -12.99
CA LYS A 503 3.40 24.84 -13.39
C LYS A 503 2.12 24.04 -13.56
N LEU A 504 0.99 24.57 -13.08
CA LEU A 504 -0.31 23.98 -13.39
C LEU A 504 -0.75 24.49 -14.75
N LEU A 505 -0.76 23.61 -15.75
CA LEU A 505 -1.23 23.92 -17.11
C LEU A 505 -2.74 24.12 -17.11
N TRP A 506 -3.46 23.11 -16.62
CA TRP A 506 -4.91 23.14 -16.55
C TRP A 506 -5.45 22.16 -15.51
N LYS A 507 -6.72 22.36 -15.16
CA LYS A 507 -7.53 21.47 -14.34
C LYS A 507 -8.85 21.25 -15.06
N ILE A 508 -9.23 19.99 -15.26
CA ILE A 508 -10.58 19.61 -15.67
C ILE A 508 -11.35 19.23 -14.40
N THR A 509 -12.55 19.78 -14.21
CA THR A 509 -13.43 19.45 -13.08
C THR A 509 -14.70 18.81 -13.60
N GLY A 510 -14.98 17.57 -13.18
CA GLY A 510 -16.16 16.81 -13.60
C GLY A 510 -17.38 17.03 -12.72
N GLY A 511 -18.56 16.67 -13.24
CA GLY A 511 -19.81 16.61 -12.48
C GLY A 511 -20.45 17.97 -12.21
N VAL A 512 -19.99 19.03 -12.87
CA VAL A 512 -20.57 20.37 -12.76
C VAL A 512 -21.67 20.51 -13.80
N ALA A 513 -22.90 20.78 -13.35
CA ALA A 513 -24.06 20.94 -14.22
C ALA A 513 -23.86 22.07 -15.25
N ASN A 514 -24.24 21.83 -16.50
CA ASN A 514 -24.07 22.74 -17.65
C ASN A 514 -22.59 23.09 -17.94
N SER A 515 -21.67 22.16 -17.67
CA SER A 515 -20.24 22.30 -18.02
C SER A 515 -19.81 21.30 -19.09
N ASP A 516 -18.65 21.54 -19.70
CA ASP A 516 -18.07 20.64 -20.71
C ASP A 516 -17.75 19.22 -20.17
N PHE A 517 -17.75 19.05 -18.85
CA PHE A 517 -17.41 17.78 -18.19
C PHE A 517 -18.50 17.37 -17.19
N GLU A 518 -19.76 17.71 -17.45
CA GLU A 518 -20.89 17.34 -16.60
C GLU A 518 -20.99 15.82 -16.38
N GLU A 519 -20.80 15.02 -17.43
CA GLU A 519 -20.80 13.55 -17.37
C GLU A 519 -19.50 12.95 -16.77
N LEU A 520 -18.50 13.75 -16.41
CA LEU A 520 -17.28 13.24 -15.80
C LEU A 520 -17.49 12.96 -14.30
N ALA A 521 -17.39 11.68 -13.92
CA ALA A 521 -17.51 11.17 -12.57
C ALA A 521 -16.12 10.87 -11.96
N GLN A 522 -16.01 9.88 -11.06
CA GLN A 522 -14.71 9.57 -10.46
C GLN A 522 -13.71 9.14 -11.53
N THR A 523 -12.51 9.69 -11.47
CA THR A 523 -11.52 9.63 -12.57
C THR A 523 -10.68 8.34 -12.54
N TRP A 524 -11.35 7.20 -12.71
CA TRP A 524 -10.72 5.86 -12.67
C TRP A 524 -9.91 5.54 -13.93
N SER A 525 -10.31 6.10 -15.08
CA SER A 525 -9.63 5.90 -16.35
C SER A 525 -8.28 6.60 -16.39
N LYS A 526 -7.21 5.86 -16.66
CA LYS A 526 -5.91 6.43 -17.01
C LYS A 526 -6.03 7.08 -18.40
N PRO A 527 -5.70 8.37 -18.57
CA PRO A 527 -5.72 9.00 -19.88
C PRO A 527 -4.76 8.34 -20.86
N VAL A 528 -5.10 8.34 -22.14
CA VAL A 528 -4.20 7.92 -23.22
C VAL A 528 -3.74 9.15 -23.98
N LYS A 529 -2.43 9.41 -23.95
CA LYS A 529 -1.80 10.46 -24.75
C LYS A 529 -1.58 9.97 -26.18
N THR A 530 -2.18 10.66 -27.16
CA THR A 530 -2.06 10.33 -28.59
C THR A 530 -2.26 11.57 -29.48
N LYS A 531 -2.26 11.39 -30.80
CA LYS A 531 -2.58 12.42 -31.79
C LYS A 531 -3.90 12.11 -32.46
N VAL A 532 -4.64 13.15 -32.83
CA VAL A 532 -5.86 13.05 -33.64
C VAL A 532 -5.85 14.13 -34.70
N ASP A 533 -6.40 13.84 -35.88
CA ASP A 533 -6.79 14.87 -36.83
C ASP A 533 -8.29 15.16 -36.63
N ILE A 534 -8.61 16.42 -36.34
CA ILE A 534 -9.99 16.90 -36.29
C ILE A 534 -10.14 17.98 -37.35
N ASN A 535 -10.87 17.66 -38.42
CA ASN A 535 -11.18 18.57 -39.53
C ASN A 535 -9.95 19.16 -40.25
N GLY A 536 -8.92 18.35 -40.48
CA GLY A 536 -7.67 18.73 -41.17
C GLY A 536 -6.68 19.47 -40.28
N LYS A 537 -6.91 19.48 -38.95
CA LYS A 537 -5.98 20.04 -37.97
C LYS A 537 -5.53 18.94 -37.02
N LEU A 538 -4.22 18.78 -36.92
CA LEU A 538 -3.57 17.86 -36.01
C LEU A 538 -3.57 18.40 -34.57
N TYR A 539 -3.98 17.58 -33.62
CA TYR A 539 -3.98 17.87 -32.19
C TYR A 539 -3.21 16.80 -31.41
N GLU A 540 -2.47 17.26 -30.40
CA GLU A 540 -1.94 16.41 -29.34
C GLU A 540 -3.01 16.31 -28.25
N VAL A 541 -3.54 15.12 -28.00
CA VAL A 541 -4.74 14.94 -27.15
C VAL A 541 -4.55 13.91 -26.05
N LEU A 542 -5.38 14.05 -25.03
CA LEU A 542 -5.65 13.01 -24.04
C LEU A 542 -7.05 12.45 -24.31
N ILE A 543 -7.15 11.12 -24.34
CA ILE A 543 -8.42 10.40 -24.44
C ILE A 543 -8.67 9.68 -23.12
N PHE A 544 -9.82 9.93 -22.49
CA PHE A 544 -10.22 9.28 -21.25
C PHE A 544 -11.73 9.13 -21.18
N SER A 545 -12.21 8.14 -20.43
CA SER A 545 -13.64 7.90 -20.25
C SER A 545 -14.23 8.76 -19.11
N GLY A 546 -15.56 8.76 -19.03
CA GLY A 546 -16.35 9.50 -18.05
C GLY A 546 -16.15 9.03 -16.62
N GLY A 547 -15.59 7.84 -16.40
CA GLY A 547 -15.23 7.37 -15.07
C GLY A 547 -16.32 6.58 -14.37
N TYR A 548 -16.22 6.45 -13.05
CA TYR A 548 -17.08 5.61 -12.21
C TYR A 548 -18.16 6.43 -11.51
N ASP A 549 -19.41 5.96 -11.58
CA ASP A 549 -20.51 6.48 -10.77
C ASP A 549 -20.61 5.70 -9.44
N THR A 550 -20.67 6.42 -8.32
CA THR A 550 -20.63 5.83 -6.98
C THR A 550 -21.94 5.18 -6.56
N ASN A 551 -23.03 5.39 -7.31
CA ASN A 551 -24.27 4.63 -7.12
C ASN A 551 -24.05 3.10 -7.25
N GLN A 552 -22.99 2.66 -7.94
CA GLN A 552 -22.63 1.26 -8.09
C GLN A 552 -22.04 0.63 -6.80
N ASP A 553 -21.65 1.42 -5.79
CA ASP A 553 -21.04 0.90 -4.56
C ASP A 553 -22.02 0.14 -3.64
N SER A 554 -23.33 0.32 -3.84
CA SER A 554 -24.38 -0.14 -2.92
C SER A 554 -25.46 -0.98 -3.58
N VAL A 555 -25.23 -1.45 -4.80
CA VAL A 555 -26.18 -2.24 -5.58
C VAL A 555 -25.68 -3.67 -5.77
N ASP A 556 -26.55 -4.64 -5.47
CA ASP A 556 -26.28 -6.07 -5.71
C ASP A 556 -26.79 -6.51 -7.10
N VAL A 557 -27.47 -5.62 -7.81
CA VAL A 557 -28.05 -5.86 -9.13
C VAL A 557 -27.71 -4.69 -10.04
N ARG A 558 -27.61 -5.00 -11.34
CA ARG A 558 -27.24 -4.01 -12.35
C ARG A 558 -28.23 -2.84 -12.43
N THR A 559 -27.76 -1.62 -12.20
CA THR A 559 -28.53 -0.38 -12.34
C THR A 559 -27.90 0.57 -13.35
N GLU A 560 -28.73 1.31 -14.10
CA GLU A 560 -28.25 2.38 -14.99
C GLU A 560 -27.64 3.53 -14.16
N ASP A 561 -26.63 4.19 -14.72
CA ASP A 561 -25.86 5.24 -14.06
C ASP A 561 -26.37 6.63 -14.41
N SER A 562 -26.01 7.61 -13.58
CA SER A 562 -26.41 9.02 -13.75
C SER A 562 -25.27 9.90 -14.25
N SER A 563 -24.04 9.40 -14.14
CA SER A 563 -22.81 10.07 -14.54
C SER A 563 -21.76 9.04 -14.98
N GLY A 564 -20.63 9.50 -15.49
CA GLY A 564 -19.54 8.63 -15.93
C GLY A 564 -19.74 7.99 -17.29
N ARG A 565 -20.82 8.35 -18.01
CA ARG A 565 -21.27 7.70 -19.26
C ARG A 565 -20.73 8.41 -20.49
N ALA A 566 -19.42 8.69 -20.51
CA ALA A 566 -18.82 9.50 -21.56
C ALA A 566 -17.48 8.97 -22.05
N LEU A 567 -17.05 9.43 -23.22
CA LEU A 567 -15.67 9.36 -23.69
C LEU A 567 -15.26 10.77 -24.12
N TYR A 568 -14.16 11.27 -23.58
CA TYR A 568 -13.66 12.61 -23.85
C TYR A 568 -12.35 12.56 -24.65
N VAL A 569 -12.24 13.46 -25.63
CA VAL A 569 -11.00 13.82 -26.30
C VAL A 569 -10.72 15.27 -25.96
N VAL A 570 -9.62 15.52 -25.26
CA VAL A 570 -9.23 16.87 -24.82
C VAL A 570 -7.87 17.25 -25.36
N ASP A 571 -7.67 18.53 -25.63
CA ASP A 571 -6.38 19.09 -26.00
C ASP A 571 -5.40 18.93 -24.82
N ALA A 572 -4.25 18.29 -25.06
CA ALA A 572 -3.29 17.97 -24.00
C ALA A 572 -2.57 19.21 -23.42
N GLU A 573 -2.51 20.31 -24.16
CA GLU A 573 -1.86 21.55 -23.73
C GLU A 573 -2.79 22.44 -22.92
N THR A 574 -4.08 22.47 -23.27
CA THR A 574 -5.05 23.43 -22.73
C THR A 574 -6.13 22.80 -21.87
N GLY A 575 -6.37 21.50 -21.99
CA GLY A 575 -7.44 20.77 -21.29
C GLY A 575 -8.84 21.04 -21.86
N ASN A 576 -8.93 21.77 -22.98
CA ASN A 576 -10.20 22.04 -23.65
C ASN A 576 -10.77 20.77 -24.28
N ARG A 577 -12.07 20.55 -24.10
CA ARG A 577 -12.79 19.45 -24.77
C ARG A 577 -12.86 19.73 -26.27
N LEU A 578 -12.26 18.84 -27.07
CA LEU A 578 -12.25 18.92 -28.52
C LEU A 578 -13.37 18.09 -29.15
N TRP A 579 -13.71 16.96 -28.52
CA TRP A 579 -14.76 16.06 -28.95
C TRP A 579 -15.20 15.18 -27.77
N TRP A 580 -16.45 14.74 -27.75
CA TRP A 580 -16.91 13.71 -26.80
C TRP A 580 -18.09 12.88 -27.29
N ALA A 581 -18.19 11.67 -26.73
CA ALA A 581 -19.37 10.82 -26.82
C ALA A 581 -20.11 10.77 -25.48
N GLY A 582 -21.44 10.69 -25.52
CA GLY A 582 -22.29 10.70 -24.34
C GLY A 582 -23.69 10.11 -24.57
N PRO A 583 -24.55 10.09 -23.53
CA PRO A 583 -25.90 9.57 -23.64
C PRO A 583 -26.78 10.41 -24.58
N ALA A 584 -27.86 9.82 -25.09
CA ALA A 584 -28.82 10.55 -25.92
C ALA A 584 -29.41 11.78 -25.20
N GLY A 585 -29.43 12.93 -25.89
CA GLY A 585 -29.89 14.21 -25.35
C GLY A 585 -28.87 14.97 -24.50
N SER A 586 -27.62 14.51 -24.42
CA SER A 586 -26.55 15.17 -23.66
C SER A 586 -25.90 16.34 -24.39
N GLY A 587 -26.19 16.52 -25.68
CA GLY A 587 -25.50 17.49 -26.55
C GLY A 587 -24.09 17.03 -26.96
N ALA A 588 -23.84 15.72 -26.98
CA ALA A 588 -22.54 15.17 -27.39
C ALA A 588 -22.31 15.24 -28.90
N ASP A 589 -21.04 15.30 -29.32
CA ASP A 589 -20.69 15.17 -30.73
C ASP A 589 -21.12 13.81 -31.29
N LEU A 590 -21.08 12.78 -30.44
CA LEU A 590 -21.67 11.47 -30.67
C LEU A 590 -22.59 11.08 -29.51
N GLU A 591 -23.89 11.15 -29.76
CA GLU A 591 -24.91 10.70 -28.82
C GLU A 591 -25.27 9.22 -29.05
N LEU A 592 -25.25 8.43 -27.99
CA LEU A 592 -25.57 7.01 -28.01
C LEU A 592 -26.63 6.71 -26.95
N ALA A 593 -27.82 6.28 -27.39
CA ALA A 593 -28.94 5.93 -26.50
C ALA A 593 -28.61 4.79 -25.53
N ASP A 594 -27.64 3.95 -25.89
CA ASP A 594 -27.21 2.80 -25.12
C ASP A 594 -26.07 3.12 -24.12
N MET A 595 -25.48 4.32 -24.14
CA MET A 595 -24.49 4.77 -23.14
C MET A 595 -25.16 5.10 -21.80
N LYS A 596 -25.65 4.06 -21.12
CA LYS A 596 -26.40 4.17 -19.86
C LYS A 596 -25.59 3.83 -18.61
N TYR A 597 -24.40 3.27 -18.78
CA TYR A 597 -23.55 2.78 -17.71
C TYR A 597 -22.23 3.54 -17.71
N SER A 598 -21.73 3.80 -16.51
CA SER A 598 -20.48 4.50 -16.27
C SER A 598 -19.32 3.70 -16.83
N ILE A 599 -18.28 4.41 -17.26
CA ILE A 599 -17.17 3.86 -18.02
C ILE A 599 -15.89 4.14 -17.24
N PRO A 600 -15.52 3.32 -16.23
CA PRO A 600 -14.29 3.52 -15.45
C PRO A 600 -13.03 3.02 -16.17
N ALA A 601 -13.19 2.15 -17.18
CA ALA A 601 -12.07 1.54 -17.88
C ALA A 601 -11.26 2.57 -18.67
N SER A 602 -9.95 2.39 -18.70
CA SER A 602 -9.08 3.21 -19.56
C SER A 602 -9.33 2.83 -21.03
N PRO A 603 -9.49 3.81 -21.94
CA PRO A 603 -9.73 3.50 -23.34
C PRO A 603 -8.50 2.84 -23.97
N LYS A 604 -8.72 1.94 -24.92
CA LYS A 604 -7.68 1.40 -25.80
C LYS A 604 -7.74 2.12 -27.14
N VAL A 605 -6.69 2.87 -27.44
CA VAL A 605 -6.55 3.61 -28.70
C VAL A 605 -5.71 2.79 -29.68
N LEU A 606 -6.18 2.68 -30.93
CA LEU A 606 -5.49 2.01 -32.02
C LEU A 606 -5.23 2.97 -33.18
N ASP A 607 -4.01 2.89 -33.70
CA ASP A 607 -3.59 3.39 -35.00
C ASP A 607 -3.55 2.16 -35.92
N VAL A 608 -4.54 2.05 -36.80
CA VAL A 608 -4.76 0.87 -37.65
C VAL A 608 -3.96 0.97 -38.94
N ASN A 609 -3.71 2.19 -39.41
CA ASN A 609 -3.01 2.43 -40.67
C ASN A 609 -1.50 2.70 -40.49
N GLY A 610 -1.03 2.89 -39.26
CA GLY A 610 0.36 3.13 -38.88
C GLY A 610 0.86 4.56 -39.13
N ASP A 611 -0.02 5.55 -39.25
CA ASP A 611 0.34 6.95 -39.53
C ASP A 611 0.66 7.78 -38.27
N GLY A 612 0.53 7.18 -37.08
CA GLY A 612 0.77 7.78 -35.78
C GLY A 612 -0.43 8.56 -35.23
N LEU A 613 -1.60 8.46 -35.85
CA LEU A 613 -2.86 9.07 -35.42
C LEU A 613 -3.81 8.01 -34.87
N ALA A 614 -4.66 8.41 -33.92
CA ALA A 614 -5.69 7.54 -33.40
C ALA A 614 -6.82 7.36 -34.44
N ASP A 615 -7.03 6.12 -34.88
CA ASP A 615 -8.11 5.74 -35.78
C ASP A 615 -9.33 5.21 -35.02
N GLN A 616 -9.06 4.38 -34.00
CA GLN A 616 -10.08 3.66 -33.25
C GLN A 616 -9.89 3.74 -31.74
N VAL A 617 -11.02 3.80 -31.02
CA VAL A 617 -11.03 3.80 -29.56
C VAL A 617 -12.07 2.81 -29.05
N TYR A 618 -11.57 1.88 -28.24
CA TYR A 618 -12.36 0.85 -27.59
C TYR A 618 -12.43 1.09 -26.09
N VAL A 619 -13.59 0.86 -25.48
CA VAL A 619 -13.76 1.00 -24.03
C VAL A 619 -14.81 0.03 -23.49
N GLY A 620 -14.60 -0.44 -22.25
CA GLY A 620 -15.57 -1.25 -21.51
C GLY A 620 -16.35 -0.42 -20.49
N ASP A 621 -17.65 -0.66 -20.35
CA ASP A 621 -18.52 -0.03 -19.33
C ASP A 621 -18.79 -0.94 -18.13
N MET A 622 -19.48 -0.41 -17.11
CA MET A 622 -19.89 -1.16 -15.91
C MET A 622 -20.90 -2.30 -16.18
N GLU A 623 -21.53 -2.36 -17.35
CA GLU A 623 -22.35 -3.52 -17.75
C GLU A 623 -21.49 -4.66 -18.33
N GLY A 624 -20.21 -4.41 -18.61
CA GLY A 624 -19.33 -5.35 -19.31
C GLY A 624 -19.54 -5.33 -20.82
N ARG A 625 -20.14 -4.26 -21.36
CA ARG A 625 -20.22 -4.05 -22.81
C ARG A 625 -18.88 -3.54 -23.33
N PHE A 626 -18.58 -3.89 -24.58
CA PHE A 626 -17.42 -3.38 -25.30
C PHE A 626 -17.88 -2.44 -26.40
N CYS A 627 -17.47 -1.17 -26.33
CA CYS A 627 -17.88 -0.11 -27.23
C CYS A 627 -16.72 0.28 -28.17
N ASP A 628 -17.00 0.36 -29.48
CA ASP A 628 -16.12 0.95 -30.50
C ASP A 628 -16.67 2.35 -30.84
N LEU A 629 -15.90 3.39 -30.50
CA LEU A 629 -16.42 4.77 -30.42
C LEU A 629 -15.79 5.74 -31.42
N ILE A 630 -14.62 5.44 -31.96
CA ILE A 630 -13.94 6.31 -32.93
C ILE A 630 -13.65 5.48 -34.18
N SER A 631 -14.12 5.95 -35.32
CA SER A 631 -13.64 5.52 -36.63
C SER A 631 -13.75 6.75 -37.50
N ILE A 632 -12.60 7.30 -37.91
CA ILE A 632 -12.54 8.49 -38.77
C ILE A 632 -13.21 8.23 -40.15
N ILE A 633 -13.61 6.98 -40.47
CA ILE A 633 -14.25 6.64 -41.74
C ILE A 633 -15.61 5.89 -41.62
N ARG A 634 -15.96 5.22 -40.52
CA ARG A 634 -17.30 4.59 -40.32
C ARG A 634 -17.69 4.45 -38.85
N ILE A 635 -18.52 5.36 -38.36
CA ILE A 635 -19.04 5.37 -36.98
C ILE A 635 -20.11 4.27 -36.82
N GLY A 636 -19.88 3.35 -35.90
CA GLY A 636 -20.86 2.39 -35.42
C GLY A 636 -20.32 1.59 -34.24
N CYS A 637 -20.90 1.76 -33.06
CA CYS A 637 -20.68 0.83 -31.96
C CYS A 637 -21.25 -0.53 -32.37
N ARG A 638 -20.40 -1.54 -32.53
CA ARG A 638 -20.84 -2.91 -32.77
C ARG A 638 -20.83 -3.63 -31.42
N ILE A 639 -22.02 -3.79 -30.85
CA ILE A 639 -22.23 -4.60 -29.64
C ILE A 639 -21.73 -6.01 -29.95
N LEU A 640 -20.60 -6.39 -29.36
CA LEU A 640 -20.18 -7.78 -29.33
C LEU A 640 -20.99 -8.47 -28.22
N PRO A 641 -21.73 -9.55 -28.51
CA PRO A 641 -22.40 -10.30 -27.47
C PRO A 641 -21.36 -10.84 -26.46
N PRO A 642 -21.73 -10.99 -25.18
CA PRO A 642 -20.84 -11.60 -24.19
C PRO A 642 -20.39 -12.99 -24.67
N PRO A 643 -19.16 -13.43 -24.36
CA PRO A 643 -18.73 -14.79 -24.65
C PRO A 643 -19.76 -15.76 -24.08
N ALA A 644 -20.26 -16.66 -24.92
CA ALA A 644 -21.17 -17.71 -24.47
C ALA A 644 -20.48 -18.50 -23.35
N ALA A 645 -21.16 -18.57 -22.20
CA ALA A 645 -20.68 -19.25 -21.00
C ALA A 645 -20.41 -20.74 -21.22
#